data_AF-A0AAP9SWA7-F1
#
_entry.id   AF-A0AAP9SWA7-F1
#
_cell.length_a   1.000
_cell.length_b   1.000
_cell.length_c   1.000
_cell.angle_alpha   90.00
_cell.angle_beta   90.00
_cell.angle_gamma   90.00
#
_symmetry.space_group_name_H-M   'P 1'
#
loop_
_entity.id
_entity.type
_entity.pdbx_description
1 polymer ?
#
loop_
_entity_poly.entity_id
_entity_poly.type
_entity_poly.pdbx_seq_one_letter_code
_entity_poly.pdbx_strand_id
1 'polypeptide(L)'
;MTRAKKQDGPNKRFSVQGWDASHYQKTEAYVAVIDKLYNEAIAEFARLAMRTNIDPDKPFSFADYPSTSATAQNIINGLASNMQAVIEKGSRNEWLYACKKNDEFLQSIMNTSKVGKRMLSKMQDRNLDALDAFQKRKVNGLDLSKRVWKYAGQFKKTMEFGIDVGIGEGRSAQQLSKDLRGSLIDPDRLFRRVRDKRGQLHLSKAAAAFHPGQGVYRSSYKNAMRLTRSEINMAYRESERLRWANLDFVVGFEIRLSNNHTTTDPKTGKKVPFVDICDTLAGRYPKNFVFKGWHPQCRCLMIPILQDPDEFDNQELDEMKAALKGTEYKKYASRNLVSEVPDKFKQWIKEHEEAAEGWSSIPYFIKDNFKGGRVSGGLNLVKPKIEKPKVDPIVAELAAIDAEIAALKPRCLMWGVSTEMLNVVRPNNDPVQLRRIIKALEDQITKHETNYYNLLGKIQSLIGKAEKLGVNGAQLKSWSKSLQNNPAIIGNPNITTSINTSIQSLESDIANAVLNQSKGAKIQTPEHVRDEIKTVGTKEGWFEHGFDTLAVDKNRNNNGSTDMKGKISLAQDRLELCVSAMNKIKNGIDITFNEADAMATLWHEITHNRNKQGNMFLSTLERRFMELANEFVARKTLPEFYKALGAKDTPHTEFTTNRSSTAYNDMVCNYDRLIDVLGLDRSKVLSIVKKHLFEGRYTDQMTGLIDGVSEGFKNRINPDTGRKFTKTDIKRIIKFCYSGEDSFDYYLKHYNLKGAK
;
A
#
# COMPACT_ATOMS: atom_id res chain seq x y z
N MET A 1 41.45 -11.12 2.99
CA MET A 1 40.33 -11.07 2.02
C MET A 1 40.67 -11.98 0.85
N THR A 2 40.12 -13.19 0.82
CA THR A 2 40.37 -14.16 -0.26
C THR A 2 39.02 -14.56 -0.84
N ARG A 3 38.86 -14.23 -2.13
CA ARG A 3 37.67 -14.40 -2.97
C ARG A 3 37.25 -15.88 -2.96
N ALA A 4 36.09 -16.20 -2.35
CA ALA A 4 35.53 -17.54 -2.41
C ALA A 4 35.03 -17.82 -3.84
N LYS A 5 35.56 -18.89 -4.44
CA LYS A 5 35.26 -19.38 -5.78
C LYS A 5 33.76 -19.68 -5.94
N LYS A 6 33.17 -19.17 -7.03
CA LYS A 6 31.98 -19.76 -7.65
C LYS A 6 32.27 -21.24 -7.94
N GLN A 7 31.48 -22.15 -7.36
CA GLN A 7 31.35 -23.50 -7.89
C GLN A 7 30.16 -23.50 -8.84
N ASP A 8 30.47 -23.57 -10.14
CA ASP A 8 29.50 -23.87 -11.19
C ASP A 8 29.31 -25.40 -11.27
N GLY A 9 28.09 -25.84 -11.01
CA GLY A 9 27.50 -27.16 -11.23
C GLY A 9 25.97 -26.97 -11.24
N PRO A 10 25.18 -27.74 -12.00
CA PRO A 10 23.91 -27.27 -12.56
C PRO A 10 22.93 -26.81 -11.47
N ASN A 11 22.50 -25.55 -11.59
CA ASN A 11 21.41 -24.89 -10.86
C ASN A 11 20.14 -25.77 -10.79
N LYS A 12 20.05 -26.71 -9.86
CA LYS A 12 18.77 -27.29 -9.47
C LYS A 12 18.19 -26.41 -8.37
N ARG A 13 17.41 -25.39 -8.76
CA ARG A 13 16.58 -24.62 -7.82
C ARG A 13 15.74 -25.62 -7.02
N PHE A 14 15.75 -25.53 -5.68
CA PHE A 14 14.94 -26.36 -4.81
C PHE A 14 13.44 -26.18 -5.17
N SER A 15 12.74 -27.28 -5.44
CA SER A 15 11.34 -27.25 -5.88
C SER A 15 10.44 -28.01 -4.92
N VAL A 16 9.68 -27.29 -4.10
CA VAL A 16 8.69 -27.89 -3.19
C VAL A 16 7.69 -28.76 -3.96
N GLN A 17 7.19 -28.26 -5.10
CA GLN A 17 6.25 -28.98 -5.95
C GLN A 17 6.84 -30.31 -6.47
N GLY A 18 8.12 -30.32 -6.85
CA GLY A 18 8.78 -31.54 -7.35
C GLY A 18 8.89 -32.64 -6.31
N TRP A 19 9.22 -32.30 -5.08
CA TRP A 19 9.27 -33.25 -3.96
C TRP A 19 7.89 -33.82 -3.63
N ASP A 20 6.87 -32.97 -3.60
CA ASP A 20 5.49 -33.39 -3.33
C ASP A 20 4.95 -34.29 -4.47
N ALA A 21 5.28 -33.97 -5.73
CA ALA A 21 4.93 -34.83 -6.85
C ALA A 21 5.55 -36.23 -6.73
N SER A 22 6.83 -36.33 -6.31
CA SER A 22 7.48 -37.61 -6.08
C SER A 22 6.86 -38.36 -4.89
N HIS A 23 6.52 -37.66 -3.81
CA HIS A 23 5.79 -38.23 -2.68
C HIS A 23 4.45 -38.86 -3.12
N TYR A 24 3.69 -38.17 -3.97
CA TYR A 24 2.43 -38.70 -4.48
C TYR A 24 2.64 -39.93 -5.36
N GLN A 25 3.66 -39.95 -6.23
CA GLN A 25 3.99 -41.13 -7.03
C GLN A 25 4.34 -42.34 -6.15
N LYS A 26 5.15 -42.14 -5.10
CA LYS A 26 5.46 -43.20 -4.13
C LYS A 26 4.24 -43.67 -3.36
N THR A 27 3.37 -42.74 -2.99
CA THR A 27 2.08 -43.06 -2.35
C THR A 27 1.24 -43.99 -3.23
N GLU A 28 1.16 -43.72 -4.54
CA GLU A 28 0.47 -44.61 -5.48
C GLU A 28 1.16 -45.98 -5.62
N ALA A 29 2.49 -46.06 -5.49
CA ALA A 29 3.20 -47.34 -5.46
C ALA A 29 2.82 -48.19 -4.23
N TYR A 30 2.68 -47.60 -3.04
CA TYR A 30 2.18 -48.33 -1.86
C TYR A 30 0.73 -48.78 -2.06
N VAL A 31 -0.10 -47.96 -2.71
CA VAL A 31 -1.47 -48.34 -3.07
C VAL A 31 -1.50 -49.51 -4.05
N ALA A 32 -0.58 -49.57 -5.01
CA ALA A 32 -0.45 -50.71 -5.93
C ALA A 32 -0.06 -52.01 -5.20
N VAL A 33 0.72 -51.92 -4.12
CA VAL A 33 0.99 -53.09 -3.26
C VAL A 33 -0.29 -53.56 -2.56
N ILE A 34 -1.11 -52.64 -2.04
CA ILE A 34 -2.42 -52.99 -1.46
C ILE A 34 -3.32 -53.64 -2.50
N ASP A 35 -3.35 -53.12 -3.73
CA ASP A 35 -4.11 -53.73 -4.84
C ASP A 35 -3.67 -55.19 -5.08
N LYS A 36 -2.36 -55.44 -5.16
CA LYS A 36 -1.81 -56.78 -5.30
C LYS A 36 -2.24 -57.71 -4.16
N LEU A 37 -2.20 -57.25 -2.90
CA LEU A 37 -2.64 -58.04 -1.75
C LEU A 37 -4.12 -58.44 -1.84
N TYR A 38 -4.99 -57.53 -2.29
CA TYR A 38 -6.40 -57.87 -2.53
C TYR A 38 -6.55 -58.89 -3.66
N ASN A 39 -5.83 -58.71 -4.77
CA ASN A 39 -5.90 -59.62 -5.91
C ASN A 39 -5.44 -61.05 -5.55
N GLU A 40 -4.38 -61.16 -4.74
CA GLU A 40 -3.89 -62.44 -4.21
C GLU A 40 -4.93 -63.09 -3.28
N ALA A 41 -5.47 -62.33 -2.32
CA ALA A 41 -6.50 -62.83 -1.41
C ALA A 41 -7.75 -63.30 -2.17
N ILE A 42 -8.19 -62.58 -3.20
CA ILE A 42 -9.33 -62.98 -4.06
C ILE A 42 -9.03 -64.30 -4.79
N ALA A 43 -7.82 -64.46 -5.32
CA ALA A 43 -7.44 -65.69 -6.00
C ALA A 43 -7.43 -66.88 -5.02
N GLU A 44 -6.97 -66.68 -3.79
CA GLU A 44 -7.02 -67.70 -2.74
C GLU A 44 -8.46 -68.04 -2.34
N PHE A 45 -9.32 -67.04 -2.16
CA PHE A 45 -10.75 -67.25 -1.89
C PHE A 45 -11.45 -68.01 -3.00
N ALA A 46 -11.20 -67.67 -4.27
CA ALA A 46 -11.77 -68.38 -5.40
C ALA A 46 -11.33 -69.85 -5.45
N ARG A 47 -10.05 -70.15 -5.16
CA ARG A 47 -9.55 -71.53 -5.06
C ARG A 47 -10.16 -72.28 -3.88
N LEU A 48 -10.31 -71.61 -2.74
CA LEU A 48 -10.91 -72.17 -1.54
C LEU A 48 -12.38 -72.54 -1.75
N ALA A 49 -13.14 -71.67 -2.44
CA ALA A 49 -14.53 -71.93 -2.81
C ALA A 49 -14.67 -73.20 -3.65
N MET A 50 -13.84 -73.36 -4.68
CA MET A 50 -13.88 -74.54 -5.57
C MET A 50 -13.54 -75.87 -4.88
N ARG A 51 -12.82 -75.82 -3.75
CA ARG A 51 -12.46 -77.02 -2.96
C ARG A 51 -13.47 -77.32 -1.86
N THR A 52 -14.44 -76.44 -1.64
CA THR A 52 -15.48 -76.61 -0.62
C THR A 52 -16.69 -77.23 -1.29
N ASN A 53 -17.23 -78.31 -0.70
CA ASN A 53 -18.49 -78.89 -1.16
C ASN A 53 -19.65 -78.03 -0.69
N ILE A 54 -20.02 -77.03 -1.51
CA ILE A 54 -20.99 -76.00 -1.15
C ILE A 54 -22.40 -76.47 -1.49
N ASP A 55 -23.29 -76.39 -0.50
CA ASP A 55 -24.71 -76.63 -0.66
C ASP A 55 -25.34 -75.49 -1.51
N PRO A 56 -25.85 -75.78 -2.72
CA PRO A 56 -26.40 -74.77 -3.62
C PRO A 56 -27.80 -74.29 -3.19
N ASP A 57 -28.47 -74.98 -2.26
CA ASP A 57 -29.85 -74.71 -1.87
C ASP A 57 -29.97 -73.68 -0.73
N LYS A 58 -28.83 -73.21 -0.18
CA LYS A 58 -28.78 -72.16 0.86
C LYS A 58 -27.70 -71.11 0.57
N PRO A 59 -27.87 -69.86 1.05
CA PRO A 59 -26.87 -68.83 0.90
C PRO A 59 -25.52 -69.23 1.52
N PHE A 60 -24.43 -69.04 0.77
CA PHE A 60 -23.09 -69.37 1.23
C PHE A 60 -22.63 -68.47 2.40
N SER A 61 -22.15 -69.10 3.47
CA SER A 61 -21.37 -68.47 4.53
C SER A 61 -20.18 -69.34 4.90
N PHE A 62 -19.02 -68.74 5.17
CA PHE A 62 -17.87 -69.50 5.65
C PHE A 62 -18.14 -70.16 7.00
N ALA A 63 -19.05 -69.60 7.83
CA ALA A 63 -19.37 -70.14 9.15
C ALA A 63 -19.97 -71.56 9.09
N ASP A 64 -20.64 -71.89 7.99
CA ASP A 64 -21.29 -73.20 7.79
C ASP A 64 -20.28 -74.33 7.50
N TYR A 65 -19.02 -74.00 7.22
CA TYR A 65 -17.99 -74.94 6.79
C TYR A 65 -16.73 -74.77 7.66
N PRO A 66 -16.58 -75.49 8.78
CA PRO A 66 -15.54 -75.21 9.78
C PRO A 66 -14.10 -75.15 9.24
N SER A 67 -13.69 -76.10 8.40
CA SER A 67 -12.33 -76.13 7.82
C SER A 67 -12.10 -75.00 6.81
N THR A 68 -13.10 -74.69 5.98
CA THR A 68 -13.10 -73.57 5.05
C THR A 68 -13.09 -72.24 5.79
N SER A 69 -13.82 -72.13 6.90
CA SER A 69 -13.86 -70.96 7.77
C SER A 69 -12.49 -70.62 8.35
N ALA A 70 -11.76 -71.64 8.84
CA ALA A 70 -10.42 -71.45 9.37
C ALA A 70 -9.44 -70.94 8.29
N THR A 71 -9.50 -71.52 7.08
CA THR A 71 -8.66 -71.08 5.96
C THR A 71 -9.03 -69.67 5.50
N ALA A 72 -10.32 -69.37 5.38
CA ALA A 72 -10.82 -68.03 5.07
C ALA A 72 -10.33 -67.00 6.09
N GLN A 73 -10.37 -67.34 7.39
CA GLN A 73 -9.89 -66.46 8.45
C GLN A 73 -8.38 -66.20 8.35
N ASN A 74 -7.58 -67.20 7.96
CA ASN A 74 -6.15 -67.02 7.72
C ASN A 74 -5.87 -66.06 6.56
N ILE A 75 -6.63 -66.15 5.46
CA ILE A 75 -6.53 -65.23 4.33
C ILE A 75 -6.85 -63.79 4.79
N ILE A 76 -7.92 -63.61 5.57
CA ILE A 76 -8.32 -62.29 6.11
C ILE A 76 -7.26 -61.74 7.06
N ASN A 77 -6.71 -62.57 7.96
CA ASN A 77 -5.66 -62.16 8.87
C ASN A 77 -4.39 -61.76 8.12
N GLY A 78 -3.99 -62.54 7.11
CA GLY A 78 -2.85 -62.23 6.25
C GLY A 78 -3.03 -60.92 5.49
N LEU A 79 -4.20 -60.71 4.89
CA LEU A 79 -4.54 -59.44 4.23
C LEU A 79 -4.47 -58.26 5.21
N ALA A 80 -5.08 -58.38 6.40
CA ALA A 80 -5.06 -57.32 7.40
C ALA A 80 -3.63 -56.98 7.87
N SER A 81 -2.84 -57.97 8.25
CA SER A 81 -1.47 -57.78 8.72
C SER A 81 -0.57 -57.18 7.62
N ASN A 82 -0.67 -57.68 6.38
CA ASN A 82 0.13 -57.18 5.27
C ASN A 82 -0.27 -55.74 4.89
N MET A 83 -1.56 -55.41 4.90
CA MET A 83 -2.01 -54.04 4.67
C MET A 83 -1.49 -53.10 5.76
N GLN A 84 -1.56 -53.49 7.03
CA GLN A 84 -1.02 -52.71 8.15
C GLN A 84 0.48 -52.46 7.95
N ALA A 85 1.26 -53.50 7.64
CA ALA A 85 2.70 -53.39 7.40
C ALA A 85 3.03 -52.44 6.23
N VAL A 86 2.26 -52.49 5.14
CA VAL A 86 2.44 -51.58 3.99
C VAL A 86 2.19 -50.13 4.39
N ILE A 87 1.12 -49.86 5.15
CA ILE A 87 0.79 -48.49 5.59
C ILE A 87 1.82 -47.97 6.60
N GLU A 88 2.25 -48.79 7.56
CA GLU A 88 3.28 -48.43 8.53
C GLU A 88 4.62 -48.15 7.84
N LYS A 89 5.05 -49.04 6.94
CA LYS A 89 6.25 -48.84 6.12
C LYS A 89 6.16 -47.59 5.26
N GLY A 90 5.03 -47.38 4.58
CA GLY A 90 4.79 -46.20 3.76
C GLY A 90 4.85 -44.91 4.57
N SER A 91 4.17 -44.87 5.72
CA SER A 91 4.17 -43.71 6.62
C SER A 91 5.58 -43.38 7.12
N ARG A 92 6.37 -44.37 7.53
CA ARG A 92 7.78 -44.18 7.95
C ARG A 92 8.67 -43.69 6.80
N ASN A 93 8.59 -44.33 5.63
CA ASN A 93 9.41 -43.97 4.49
C ASN A 93 9.13 -42.55 4.01
N GLU A 94 7.86 -42.17 3.91
CA GLU A 94 7.49 -40.83 3.46
C GLU A 94 7.74 -39.77 4.54
N TRP A 95 7.65 -40.11 5.83
CA TRP A 95 8.16 -39.25 6.91
C TRP A 95 9.65 -38.95 6.76
N LEU A 96 10.48 -39.98 6.54
CA LEU A 96 11.91 -39.79 6.32
C LEU A 96 12.20 -39.06 5.01
N TYR A 97 11.37 -39.25 3.98
CA TYR A 97 11.47 -38.52 2.72
C TYR A 97 11.16 -37.03 2.90
N ALA A 98 10.14 -36.67 3.70
CA ALA A 98 9.89 -35.28 4.11
C ALA A 98 11.06 -34.71 4.92
N CYS A 99 11.67 -35.49 5.81
CA CYS A 99 12.87 -35.05 6.53
C CYS A 99 14.04 -34.78 5.55
N LYS A 100 14.25 -35.64 4.55
CA LYS A 100 15.27 -35.43 3.51
C LYS A 100 14.98 -34.18 2.69
N LYS A 101 13.74 -33.98 2.25
CA LYS A 101 13.30 -32.75 1.58
C LYS A 101 13.69 -31.50 2.38
N ASN A 102 13.46 -31.54 3.70
CA ASN A 102 13.78 -30.43 4.58
C ASN A 102 15.28 -30.21 4.77
N ASP A 103 16.11 -31.26 4.72
CA ASP A 103 17.56 -31.07 4.72
C ASP A 103 18.06 -30.43 3.44
N GLU A 104 17.55 -30.86 2.28
CA GLU A 104 17.89 -30.25 0.98
C GLU A 104 17.36 -28.81 0.89
N PHE A 105 16.20 -28.53 1.47
CA PHE A 105 15.69 -27.17 1.63
C PHE A 105 16.66 -26.31 2.42
N LEU A 106 17.10 -26.77 3.60
CA LEU A 106 18.09 -26.05 4.42
C LEU A 106 19.37 -25.79 3.65
N GLN A 107 19.93 -26.80 2.99
CA GLN A 107 21.15 -26.65 2.19
C GLN A 107 21.00 -25.65 1.03
N SER A 108 19.78 -25.49 0.50
CA SER A 108 19.49 -24.55 -0.59
C SER A 108 19.40 -23.09 -0.14
N ILE A 109 19.12 -22.83 1.13
CA ILE A 109 18.92 -21.46 1.66
C ILE A 109 20.04 -21.00 2.61
N MET A 110 20.85 -21.91 3.15
CA MET A 110 21.95 -21.57 4.05
C MET A 110 23.15 -22.51 3.89
N ASN A 111 24.35 -22.00 4.17
CA ASN A 111 25.56 -22.83 4.19
C ASN A 111 25.64 -23.63 5.49
N THR A 112 25.05 -24.83 5.50
CA THR A 112 24.98 -25.71 6.68
C THR A 112 26.35 -26.11 7.24
N SER A 113 27.44 -26.03 6.46
CA SER A 113 28.79 -26.32 6.95
C SER A 113 29.32 -25.28 7.95
N LYS A 114 28.71 -24.08 7.96
CA LYS A 114 29.05 -22.99 8.89
C LYS A 114 28.16 -22.98 10.14
N VAL A 115 27.16 -23.85 10.23
CA VAL A 115 26.26 -23.96 11.38
C VAL A 115 26.88 -24.90 12.42
N GLY A 116 26.88 -24.50 13.70
CA GLY A 116 27.38 -25.33 14.78
C GLY A 116 26.65 -26.68 14.86
N LYS A 117 27.39 -27.78 15.11
CA LYS A 117 26.86 -29.17 15.08
C LYS A 117 25.58 -29.36 15.91
N ARG A 118 25.51 -28.76 17.10
CA ARG A 118 24.34 -28.85 18.00
C ARG A 118 23.09 -28.20 17.40
N MET A 119 23.23 -27.00 16.83
CA MET A 119 22.12 -26.27 16.20
C MET A 119 21.67 -26.99 14.93
N LEU A 120 22.61 -27.43 14.09
CA LEU A 120 22.30 -28.20 12.88
C LEU A 120 21.56 -29.49 13.22
N SER A 121 21.95 -30.21 14.28
CA SER A 121 21.25 -31.42 14.74
C SER A 121 19.80 -31.14 15.14
N LYS A 122 19.52 -29.99 15.77
CA LYS A 122 18.16 -29.59 16.14
C LYS A 122 17.32 -29.26 14.89
N MET A 123 17.90 -28.58 13.92
CA MET A 123 17.25 -28.23 12.65
C MET A 123 16.98 -29.45 11.76
N GLN A 124 17.81 -30.49 11.89
CA GLN A 124 17.76 -31.72 11.11
C GLN A 124 17.14 -32.92 11.85
N ASP A 125 16.50 -32.69 12.99
CA ASP A 125 15.83 -33.73 13.76
C ASP A 125 14.82 -34.49 12.87
N ARG A 126 14.79 -35.82 13.02
CA ARG A 126 13.86 -36.69 12.31
C ARG A 126 12.53 -36.85 13.03
N ASN A 127 12.41 -36.40 14.28
CA ASN A 127 11.20 -36.47 15.09
C ASN A 127 10.61 -37.90 15.15
N LEU A 128 11.45 -38.91 15.37
CA LEU A 128 11.02 -40.32 15.32
C LEU A 128 10.02 -40.69 16.42
N ASP A 129 10.08 -40.04 17.58
CA ASP A 129 9.10 -40.24 18.64
C ASP A 129 7.71 -39.73 18.23
N ALA A 130 7.66 -38.63 17.47
CA ALA A 130 6.42 -38.11 16.92
C ALA A 130 5.86 -39.02 15.81
N LEU A 131 6.74 -39.65 15.01
CA LEU A 131 6.33 -40.70 14.07
C LEU A 131 5.73 -41.90 14.81
N ASP A 132 6.36 -42.37 15.87
CA ASP A 132 5.85 -43.48 16.68
C ASP A 132 4.48 -43.15 17.29
N ALA A 133 4.33 -41.96 17.88
CA ALA A 133 3.06 -41.46 18.38
C ALA A 133 1.99 -41.35 17.27
N PHE A 134 2.38 -40.89 16.08
CA PHE A 134 1.51 -40.83 14.92
C PHE A 134 1.02 -42.23 14.51
N GLN A 135 1.90 -43.23 14.45
CA GLN A 135 1.54 -44.59 14.06
C GLN A 135 0.64 -45.28 15.09
N LYS A 136 0.84 -45.00 16.38
CA LYS A 136 0.06 -45.58 17.49
C LYS A 136 -1.25 -44.84 17.79
N ARG A 137 -1.53 -43.72 17.12
CA ARG A 137 -2.71 -42.88 17.41
C ARG A 137 -4.02 -43.60 17.12
N LYS A 138 -5.06 -43.24 17.88
CA LYS A 138 -6.42 -43.72 17.68
C LYS A 138 -7.24 -42.68 16.92
N VAL A 139 -7.95 -43.11 15.89
CA VAL A 139 -8.92 -42.30 15.14
C VAL A 139 -10.31 -42.85 15.44
N ASN A 140 -11.16 -42.03 16.08
CA ASN A 140 -12.48 -42.42 16.56
C ASN A 140 -12.41 -43.70 17.43
N GLY A 141 -11.42 -43.77 18.34
CA GLY A 141 -11.18 -44.89 19.24
C GLY A 141 -10.45 -46.10 18.63
N LEU A 142 -10.19 -46.10 17.32
CA LEU A 142 -9.55 -47.22 16.61
C LEU A 142 -8.11 -46.88 16.21
N ASP A 143 -7.16 -47.74 16.59
CA ASP A 143 -5.80 -47.73 16.07
C ASP A 143 -5.75 -48.15 14.58
N LEU A 144 -4.57 -48.12 13.95
CA LEU A 144 -4.42 -48.52 12.54
C LEU A 144 -4.85 -49.97 12.31
N SER A 145 -4.44 -50.90 13.18
CA SER A 145 -4.74 -52.33 13.05
C SER A 145 -6.25 -52.58 13.01
N LYS A 146 -7.00 -52.01 13.96
CA LYS A 146 -8.47 -52.12 14.01
C LYS A 146 -9.16 -51.52 12.78
N ARG A 147 -8.65 -50.41 12.24
CA ARG A 147 -9.19 -49.77 11.03
C ARG A 147 -8.97 -50.64 9.79
N VAL A 148 -7.80 -51.26 9.67
CA VAL A 148 -7.48 -52.19 8.59
C VAL A 148 -8.32 -53.47 8.72
N TRP A 149 -8.47 -53.99 9.94
CA TRP A 149 -9.25 -55.19 10.22
C TRP A 149 -10.74 -55.00 9.91
N LYS A 150 -11.30 -53.81 10.15
CA LYS A 150 -12.66 -53.46 9.72
C LYS A 150 -12.86 -53.67 8.21
N TYR A 151 -11.89 -53.28 7.38
CA TYR A 151 -11.98 -53.46 5.93
C TYR A 151 -11.76 -54.91 5.51
N ALA A 152 -10.88 -55.64 6.19
CA ALA A 152 -10.69 -57.07 5.96
C ALA A 152 -11.98 -57.87 6.30
N GLY A 153 -12.68 -57.52 7.38
CA GLY A 153 -14.00 -58.09 7.71
C GLY A 153 -15.08 -57.74 6.69
N GLN A 154 -15.12 -56.50 6.20
CA GLN A 154 -16.00 -56.10 5.09
C GLN A 154 -15.70 -56.91 3.82
N PHE A 155 -14.42 -57.13 3.52
CA PHE A 155 -13.96 -57.93 2.38
C PHE A 155 -14.44 -59.39 2.48
N LYS A 156 -14.36 -60.02 3.66
CA LYS A 156 -14.88 -61.39 3.88
C LYS A 156 -16.34 -61.52 3.45
N LYS A 157 -17.20 -60.59 3.90
CA LYS A 157 -18.63 -60.58 3.56
C LYS A 157 -18.86 -60.43 2.05
N THR A 158 -18.06 -59.59 1.40
CA THR A 158 -18.11 -59.44 -0.06
C THR A 158 -17.70 -60.73 -0.78
N MET A 159 -16.71 -61.47 -0.26
CA MET A 159 -16.30 -62.76 -0.82
C MET A 159 -17.37 -63.82 -0.63
N GLU A 160 -17.98 -63.93 0.55
CA GLU A 160 -19.11 -64.84 0.80
C GLU A 160 -20.22 -64.63 -0.24
N PHE A 161 -20.62 -63.38 -0.45
CA PHE A 161 -21.66 -63.05 -1.40
C PHE A 161 -21.27 -63.29 -2.87
N GLY A 162 -20.04 -62.97 -3.26
CA GLY A 162 -19.61 -63.20 -4.64
C GLY A 162 -19.36 -64.67 -4.98
N ILE A 163 -18.99 -65.48 -3.99
CA ILE A 163 -18.89 -66.94 -4.13
C ILE A 163 -20.28 -67.55 -4.31
N ASP A 164 -21.26 -67.14 -3.49
CA ASP A 164 -22.65 -67.56 -3.60
C ASP A 164 -23.20 -67.38 -5.03
N VAL A 165 -23.05 -66.17 -5.58
CA VAL A 165 -23.48 -65.84 -6.96
C VAL A 165 -22.69 -66.64 -8.00
N GLY A 166 -21.38 -66.74 -7.86
CA GLY A 166 -20.54 -67.40 -8.86
C GLY A 166 -20.74 -68.92 -8.95
N ILE A 167 -21.07 -69.58 -7.84
CA ILE A 167 -21.40 -71.01 -7.82
C ILE A 167 -22.76 -71.26 -8.45
N GLY A 168 -23.77 -70.44 -8.13
CA GLY A 168 -25.09 -70.52 -8.77
C GLY A 168 -25.05 -70.35 -10.28
N GLU A 169 -24.05 -69.64 -10.81
CA GLU A 169 -23.82 -69.46 -12.25
C GLU A 169 -22.83 -70.47 -12.89
N GLY A 170 -22.33 -71.46 -12.13
CA GLY A 170 -21.40 -72.49 -12.65
C GLY A 170 -20.02 -71.95 -13.09
N ARG A 171 -19.54 -70.87 -12.46
CA ARG A 171 -18.27 -70.22 -12.84
C ARG A 171 -17.05 -71.07 -12.49
N SER A 172 -16.05 -71.09 -13.38
CA SER A 172 -14.71 -71.64 -13.06
C SER A 172 -13.97 -70.76 -12.05
N ALA A 173 -12.96 -71.30 -11.37
CA ALA A 173 -12.13 -70.54 -10.41
C ALA A 173 -11.56 -69.24 -10.99
N GLN A 174 -11.13 -69.28 -12.25
CA GLN A 174 -10.56 -68.13 -12.96
C GLN A 174 -11.62 -67.07 -13.25
N GLN A 175 -12.81 -67.50 -13.69
CA GLN A 175 -13.93 -66.62 -13.97
C GLN A 175 -14.47 -66.01 -12.68
N LEU A 176 -14.62 -66.79 -11.61
CA LEU A 176 -14.99 -66.33 -10.28
C LEU A 176 -14.01 -65.28 -9.75
N SER A 177 -12.69 -65.54 -9.83
CA SER A 177 -11.66 -64.56 -9.44
C SER A 177 -11.76 -63.23 -10.23
N LYS A 178 -12.06 -63.30 -11.53
CA LYS A 178 -12.25 -62.11 -12.38
C LYS A 178 -13.50 -61.33 -11.98
N ASP A 179 -14.60 -62.03 -11.71
CA ASP A 179 -15.88 -61.42 -11.32
C ASP A 179 -15.81 -60.80 -9.91
N LEU A 180 -15.14 -61.47 -8.96
CA LEU A 180 -14.85 -60.94 -7.61
C LEU A 180 -13.99 -59.68 -7.66
N ARG A 181 -12.94 -59.64 -8.50
CA ARG A 181 -12.13 -58.44 -8.72
C ARG A 181 -12.95 -57.28 -9.27
N GLY A 182 -13.74 -57.53 -10.31
CA GLY A 182 -14.64 -56.53 -10.89
C GLY A 182 -15.62 -55.96 -9.86
N SER A 183 -16.09 -56.80 -8.95
CA SER A 183 -17.05 -56.46 -7.89
C SER A 183 -16.46 -55.61 -6.76
N LEU A 184 -15.14 -55.63 -6.54
CA LEU A 184 -14.51 -54.72 -5.57
C LEU A 184 -14.24 -53.34 -6.16
N ILE A 185 -14.03 -53.25 -7.47
CA ILE A 185 -13.88 -51.97 -8.17
C ILE A 185 -15.24 -51.30 -8.37
N ASP A 186 -16.26 -52.10 -8.71
CA ASP A 186 -17.63 -51.66 -8.93
C ASP A 186 -18.59 -52.53 -8.12
N PRO A 187 -18.78 -52.21 -6.82
CA PRO A 187 -19.61 -53.00 -5.91
C PRO A 187 -21.06 -53.17 -6.38
N ASP A 188 -21.60 -52.22 -7.15
CA ASP A 188 -22.98 -52.31 -7.63
C ASP A 188 -23.17 -53.43 -8.68
N ARG A 189 -22.10 -53.92 -9.32
CA ARG A 189 -22.16 -55.10 -10.22
C ARG A 189 -22.48 -56.38 -9.47
N LEU A 190 -22.01 -56.51 -8.24
CA LEU A 190 -22.27 -57.66 -7.38
C LEU A 190 -23.71 -57.63 -6.88
N PHE A 191 -24.23 -56.43 -6.60
CA PHE A 191 -25.54 -56.21 -5.98
C PHE A 191 -26.74 -56.21 -6.95
N ARG A 192 -26.51 -56.27 -8.27
CA ARG A 192 -27.55 -56.24 -9.31
C ARG A 192 -27.80 -57.58 -10.01
N ARG A 193 -27.23 -58.71 -9.52
CA ARG A 193 -27.18 -59.99 -10.25
C ARG A 193 -27.96 -61.17 -9.65
N VAL A 194 -28.94 -60.96 -8.76
CA VAL A 194 -29.79 -62.10 -8.36
C VAL A 194 -30.93 -62.24 -9.37
N ARG A 195 -30.94 -63.34 -10.14
CA ARG A 195 -32.06 -63.72 -11.00
C ARG A 195 -33.15 -64.38 -10.16
N ASP A 196 -34.40 -63.93 -10.28
CA ASP A 196 -35.54 -64.66 -9.74
C ASP A 196 -35.86 -65.91 -10.60
N LYS A 197 -36.84 -66.72 -10.17
CA LYS A 197 -37.31 -67.91 -10.91
C LYS A 197 -37.85 -67.61 -12.32
N ARG A 198 -38.00 -66.33 -12.70
CA ARG A 198 -38.47 -65.84 -14.00
C ARG A 198 -37.37 -65.14 -14.81
N GLY A 199 -36.12 -65.13 -14.31
CA GLY A 199 -34.96 -64.54 -15.00
C GLY A 199 -34.80 -63.03 -14.85
N GLN A 200 -35.62 -62.35 -14.03
CA GLN A 200 -35.49 -60.92 -13.78
C GLN A 200 -34.44 -60.60 -12.71
N LEU A 201 -33.70 -59.50 -12.90
CA LEU A 201 -32.63 -59.06 -12.00
C LEU A 201 -33.20 -58.26 -10.82
N HIS A 202 -32.97 -58.75 -9.61
CA HIS A 202 -33.32 -58.06 -8.36
C HIS A 202 -32.08 -57.80 -7.50
N LEU A 203 -32.19 -56.80 -6.62
CA LEU A 203 -31.20 -56.56 -5.57
C LEU A 203 -31.29 -57.70 -4.54
N SER A 204 -30.18 -58.34 -4.16
CA SER A 204 -30.20 -59.40 -3.14
C SER A 204 -30.65 -58.85 -1.78
N LYS A 205 -31.29 -59.65 -0.92
CA LYS A 205 -31.66 -59.22 0.45
C LYS A 205 -30.43 -58.74 1.24
N ALA A 206 -29.26 -59.36 1.02
CA ALA A 206 -28.00 -58.94 1.60
C ALA A 206 -27.47 -57.63 1.00
N ALA A 207 -27.64 -57.40 -0.31
CA ALA A 207 -27.33 -56.14 -0.99
C ALA A 207 -28.17 -54.98 -0.46
N ALA A 208 -29.46 -55.23 -0.22
CA ALA A 208 -30.39 -54.28 0.39
C ALA A 208 -30.07 -54.04 1.87
N ALA A 209 -29.43 -54.99 2.55
CA ALA A 209 -28.96 -54.81 3.93
C ALA A 209 -27.58 -54.16 4.02
N PHE A 210 -26.78 -54.18 2.94
CA PHE A 210 -25.38 -53.73 2.95
C PHE A 210 -25.24 -52.21 2.77
N HIS A 211 -25.36 -51.50 3.90
CA HIS A 211 -25.23 -50.05 4.00
C HIS A 211 -24.04 -49.69 4.90
N PRO A 212 -22.84 -49.42 4.33
CA PRO A 212 -21.64 -49.09 5.13
C PRO A 212 -21.71 -47.73 5.85
N GLY A 213 -22.82 -46.99 5.71
CA GLY A 213 -23.02 -45.63 6.21
C GLY A 213 -22.70 -44.56 5.18
N GLN A 214 -23.15 -43.32 5.44
CA GLN A 214 -22.84 -42.18 4.57
C GLN A 214 -21.33 -41.86 4.59
N GLY A 215 -20.75 -41.54 3.42
CA GLY A 215 -19.34 -41.16 3.28
C GLY A 215 -18.30 -42.31 3.33
N VAL A 216 -18.76 -43.57 3.33
CA VAL A 216 -17.92 -44.78 3.30
C VAL A 216 -18.22 -45.58 2.02
N TYR A 217 -17.17 -46.05 1.31
CA TYR A 217 -17.39 -46.85 0.13
C TYR A 217 -17.99 -48.22 0.49
N ARG A 218 -18.91 -48.73 -0.35
CA ARG A 218 -19.34 -50.14 -0.32
C ARG A 218 -18.19 -51.12 -0.56
N SER A 219 -17.14 -50.67 -1.23
CA SER A 219 -15.93 -51.45 -1.49
C SER A 219 -14.91 -51.31 -0.36
N SER A 220 -14.59 -52.43 0.30
CA SER A 220 -13.47 -52.54 1.25
C SER A 220 -12.14 -52.17 0.60
N TYR A 221 -11.94 -52.57 -0.65
CA TYR A 221 -10.79 -52.23 -1.48
C TYR A 221 -10.62 -50.72 -1.65
N LYS A 222 -11.67 -49.98 -2.07
CA LYS A 222 -11.60 -48.50 -2.19
C LYS A 222 -11.35 -47.82 -0.85
N ASN A 223 -11.94 -48.33 0.23
CA ASN A 223 -11.70 -47.81 1.58
C ASN A 223 -10.26 -48.04 2.05
N ALA A 224 -9.68 -49.21 1.79
CA ALA A 224 -8.29 -49.52 2.11
C ALA A 224 -7.34 -48.60 1.35
N MET A 225 -7.54 -48.43 0.04
CA MET A 225 -6.74 -47.49 -0.76
C MET A 225 -6.86 -46.03 -0.26
N ARG A 226 -8.06 -45.59 0.13
CA ARG A 226 -8.28 -44.26 0.73
C ARG A 226 -7.51 -44.12 2.05
N LEU A 227 -7.56 -45.13 2.90
CA LEU A 227 -6.85 -45.15 4.18
C LEU A 227 -5.34 -45.07 3.93
N THR A 228 -4.79 -45.89 3.05
CA THR A 228 -3.36 -45.88 2.69
C THR A 228 -2.89 -44.50 2.22
N ARG A 229 -3.58 -43.90 1.23
CA ARG A 229 -3.23 -42.55 0.76
C ARG A 229 -3.28 -41.51 1.88
N SER A 230 -4.33 -41.56 2.70
CA SER A 230 -4.53 -40.57 3.76
C SER A 230 -3.49 -40.70 4.87
N GLU A 231 -3.23 -41.92 5.36
CA GLU A 231 -2.24 -42.16 6.42
C GLU A 231 -0.82 -41.75 6.00
N ILE A 232 -0.41 -42.13 4.79
CA ILE A 232 0.92 -41.82 4.27
C ILE A 232 1.09 -40.31 4.03
N ASN A 233 0.09 -39.64 3.44
CA ASN A 233 0.14 -38.19 3.23
C ASN A 233 0.13 -37.41 4.55
N MET A 234 -0.69 -37.83 5.53
CA MET A 234 -0.70 -37.19 6.85
C MET A 234 0.66 -37.34 7.56
N ALA A 235 1.33 -38.50 7.44
CA ALA A 235 2.67 -38.70 7.99
C ALA A 235 3.70 -37.76 7.34
N TYR A 236 3.66 -37.63 6.01
CA TYR A 236 4.52 -36.71 5.27
C TYR A 236 4.32 -35.25 5.73
N ARG A 237 3.07 -34.77 5.80
CA ARG A 237 2.74 -33.40 6.21
C ARG A 237 3.07 -33.12 7.67
N GLU A 238 2.83 -34.07 8.56
CA GLU A 238 3.16 -33.93 9.97
C GLU A 238 4.68 -33.81 10.18
N SER A 239 5.47 -34.59 9.44
CA SER A 239 6.93 -34.46 9.43
C SER A 239 7.37 -33.06 9.01
N GLU A 240 6.85 -32.52 7.90
CA GLU A 240 7.17 -31.16 7.45
C GLU A 240 6.82 -30.10 8.50
N ARG A 241 5.62 -30.20 9.08
CA ARG A 241 5.15 -29.27 10.10
C ARG A 241 6.07 -29.28 11.33
N LEU A 242 6.44 -30.45 11.82
CA LEU A 242 7.34 -30.59 12.97
C LEU A 242 8.75 -30.07 12.68
N ARG A 243 9.27 -30.34 11.46
CA ARG A 243 10.54 -29.77 11.01
C ARG A 243 10.49 -28.25 11.03
N TRP A 244 9.46 -27.66 10.43
CA TRP A 244 9.32 -26.21 10.36
C TRP A 244 9.06 -25.58 11.71
N ALA A 245 8.31 -26.22 12.61
CA ALA A 245 8.10 -25.77 13.99
C ALA A 245 9.44 -25.44 14.68
N ASN A 246 10.46 -26.26 14.45
CA ASN A 246 11.81 -26.11 15.03
C ASN A 246 12.72 -25.13 14.28
N LEU A 247 12.31 -24.57 13.13
CA LEU A 247 13.10 -23.62 12.35
C LEU A 247 12.63 -22.20 12.61
N ASP A 248 13.42 -21.40 13.33
CA ASP A 248 13.01 -20.07 13.78
C ASP A 248 12.71 -19.08 12.66
N PHE A 249 13.39 -19.22 11.52
CA PHE A 249 13.19 -18.39 10.33
C PHE A 249 11.97 -18.78 9.50
N VAL A 250 11.29 -19.88 9.81
CA VAL A 250 9.99 -20.21 9.21
C VAL A 250 8.90 -19.53 10.04
N VAL A 251 8.17 -18.59 9.44
CA VAL A 251 7.22 -17.70 10.11
C VAL A 251 5.76 -17.95 9.74
N GLY A 252 5.51 -18.97 8.94
CA GLY A 252 4.20 -19.42 8.51
C GLY A 252 4.34 -20.43 7.37
N PHE A 253 3.22 -20.82 6.78
CA PHE A 253 3.23 -21.59 5.54
C PHE A 253 2.03 -21.23 4.65
N GLU A 254 2.20 -21.38 3.35
CA GLU A 254 1.16 -21.22 2.35
C GLU A 254 0.67 -22.60 1.91
N ILE A 255 -0.65 -22.81 2.02
CA ILE A 255 -1.32 -23.98 1.45
C ILE A 255 -1.75 -23.65 0.04
N ARG A 256 -1.22 -24.39 -0.94
CA ARG A 256 -1.56 -24.26 -2.37
C ARG A 256 -2.23 -25.53 -2.91
N LEU A 257 -3.01 -25.35 -3.97
CA LEU A 257 -3.60 -26.47 -4.70
C LEU A 257 -2.51 -27.19 -5.51
N SER A 258 -2.66 -28.50 -5.71
CA SER A 258 -1.74 -29.30 -6.55
C SER A 258 -2.09 -29.31 -8.04
N ASN A 259 -3.00 -28.43 -8.48
CA ASN A 259 -3.59 -28.44 -9.83
C ASN A 259 -4.27 -29.77 -10.21
N ASN A 260 -4.66 -30.58 -9.22
CA ASN A 260 -5.30 -31.89 -9.41
C ASN A 260 -6.78 -31.89 -8.98
N HIS A 261 -7.38 -30.71 -8.85
CA HIS A 261 -8.79 -30.51 -8.54
C HIS A 261 -9.63 -30.72 -9.81
N THR A 262 -9.71 -31.97 -10.23
CA THR A 262 -10.48 -32.38 -11.42
C THR A 262 -11.31 -33.61 -11.10
N THR A 263 -12.54 -33.64 -11.61
CA THR A 263 -13.41 -34.82 -11.60
C THR A 263 -13.57 -35.36 -13.01
N THR A 264 -14.04 -36.61 -13.14
CA THR A 264 -14.41 -37.16 -14.44
C THR A 264 -15.90 -36.94 -14.65
N ASP A 265 -16.26 -36.25 -15.74
CA ASP A 265 -17.65 -36.08 -16.13
C ASP A 265 -18.27 -37.46 -16.46
N PRO A 266 -19.33 -37.89 -15.75
CA PRO A 266 -19.93 -39.20 -15.94
C PRO A 266 -20.60 -39.38 -17.32
N LYS A 267 -20.93 -38.30 -18.03
CA LYS A 267 -21.53 -38.34 -19.36
C LYS A 267 -20.48 -38.40 -20.46
N THR A 268 -19.39 -37.64 -20.32
CA THR A 268 -18.37 -37.48 -21.39
C THR A 268 -17.09 -38.26 -21.14
N GLY A 269 -16.86 -38.75 -19.93
CA GLY A 269 -15.63 -39.44 -19.52
C GLY A 269 -14.40 -38.52 -19.43
N LYS A 270 -14.54 -37.22 -19.70
CA LYS A 270 -13.44 -36.25 -19.70
C LYS A 270 -13.16 -35.72 -18.30
N LYS A 271 -11.91 -35.32 -18.05
CA LYS A 271 -11.53 -34.60 -16.84
C LYS A 271 -12.01 -33.15 -16.94
N VAL A 272 -12.75 -32.70 -15.93
CA VAL A 272 -13.25 -31.32 -15.80
C VAL A 272 -12.84 -30.75 -14.44
N PRO A 273 -12.63 -29.42 -14.32
CA PRO A 273 -12.34 -28.79 -13.04
C PRO A 273 -13.42 -29.12 -12.00
N PHE A 274 -12.99 -29.33 -10.76
CA PHE A 274 -13.87 -29.62 -9.63
C PHE A 274 -13.50 -28.67 -8.50
N VAL A 275 -14.47 -27.93 -7.98
CA VAL A 275 -14.26 -27.00 -6.86
C VAL A 275 -14.65 -27.72 -5.57
N ASP A 276 -13.75 -27.73 -4.59
CA ASP A 276 -14.02 -28.26 -3.26
C ASP A 276 -13.48 -27.35 -2.14
N ILE A 277 -13.55 -27.83 -0.91
CA ILE A 277 -13.10 -27.11 0.29
C ILE A 277 -11.65 -26.63 0.19
N CYS A 278 -10.78 -27.33 -0.54
CA CYS A 278 -9.39 -26.93 -0.70
C CYS A 278 -9.26 -25.62 -1.50
N ASP A 279 -10.13 -25.37 -2.47
CA ASP A 279 -10.17 -24.10 -3.23
C ASP A 279 -10.54 -22.93 -2.30
N THR A 280 -11.51 -23.14 -1.41
CA THR A 280 -11.95 -22.14 -0.44
C THR A 280 -10.89 -21.86 0.61
N LEU A 281 -10.25 -22.92 1.14
CA LEU A 281 -9.34 -22.84 2.28
C LEU A 281 -7.87 -22.66 1.90
N ALA A 282 -7.52 -22.58 0.62
CA ALA A 282 -6.16 -22.24 0.20
C ALA A 282 -5.75 -20.83 0.70
N GLY A 283 -4.49 -20.66 1.10
CA GLY A 283 -4.01 -19.40 1.64
C GLY A 283 -2.83 -19.54 2.60
N ARG A 284 -2.52 -18.46 3.31
CA ARG A 284 -1.41 -18.37 4.26
C ARG A 284 -1.89 -18.69 5.67
N TYR A 285 -1.21 -19.59 6.36
CA TYR A 285 -1.56 -20.06 7.69
C TYR A 285 -0.42 -19.81 8.69
N PRO A 286 -0.75 -19.57 9.97
CA PRO A 286 0.25 -19.46 11.02
C PRO A 286 1.06 -20.74 11.17
N LYS A 287 2.32 -20.60 11.58
CA LYS A 287 3.26 -21.71 11.77
C LYS A 287 2.72 -22.83 12.66
N ASN A 288 1.93 -22.47 13.67
CA ASN A 288 1.37 -23.41 14.65
C ASN A 288 0.07 -24.08 14.18
N PHE A 289 -0.46 -23.71 13.01
CA PHE A 289 -1.61 -24.40 12.44
C PHE A 289 -1.21 -25.82 12.00
N VAL A 290 -2.00 -26.81 12.38
CA VAL A 290 -1.80 -28.22 12.04
C VAL A 290 -2.54 -28.54 10.75
N PHE A 291 -1.80 -28.61 9.64
CA PHE A 291 -2.33 -29.01 8.35
C PHE A 291 -1.84 -30.41 7.97
N LYS A 292 -2.78 -31.36 7.86
CA LYS A 292 -2.52 -32.74 7.37
C LYS A 292 -3.29 -33.06 6.08
N GLY A 293 -3.97 -32.06 5.51
CA GLY A 293 -4.95 -32.18 4.43
C GLY A 293 -6.35 -31.70 4.86
N TRP A 294 -7.09 -31.09 3.94
CA TRP A 294 -8.46 -30.60 4.21
C TRP A 294 -9.49 -31.74 4.22
N HIS A 295 -9.27 -32.74 3.39
CA HIS A 295 -10.12 -33.92 3.27
C HIS A 295 -9.27 -35.19 3.03
N PRO A 296 -9.86 -36.38 3.14
CA PRO A 296 -9.14 -37.61 2.79
C PRO A 296 -8.65 -37.60 1.35
N GLN A 297 -7.45 -38.16 1.12
CA GLN A 297 -6.74 -38.10 -0.17
C GLN A 297 -6.40 -36.68 -0.68
N CYS A 298 -6.41 -35.66 0.20
CA CYS A 298 -5.99 -34.32 -0.17
C CYS A 298 -4.54 -34.31 -0.68
N ARG A 299 -4.32 -33.64 -1.81
CA ARG A 299 -3.01 -33.47 -2.45
C ARG A 299 -2.53 -32.02 -2.42
N CYS A 300 -3.13 -31.14 -1.61
CA CYS A 300 -2.66 -29.77 -1.48
C CYS A 300 -1.22 -29.74 -0.95
N LEU A 301 -0.48 -28.72 -1.38
CA LEU A 301 0.92 -28.51 -1.10
C LEU A 301 1.08 -27.53 0.06
N MET A 302 2.11 -27.73 0.86
CA MET A 302 2.50 -26.82 1.93
C MET A 302 3.84 -26.19 1.56
N ILE A 303 3.93 -24.86 1.58
CA ILE A 303 5.14 -24.10 1.22
C ILE A 303 5.55 -23.24 2.41
N PRO A 304 6.79 -23.33 2.93
CA PRO A 304 7.20 -22.52 4.06
C PRO A 304 7.29 -21.05 3.69
N ILE A 305 6.83 -20.17 4.58
CA ILE A 305 7.03 -18.72 4.48
C ILE A 305 8.21 -18.38 5.38
N LEU A 306 9.23 -17.76 4.80
CA LEU A 306 10.46 -17.40 5.48
C LEU A 306 10.44 -15.95 5.93
N GLN A 307 11.13 -15.66 7.03
CA GLN A 307 11.46 -14.28 7.39
C GLN A 307 12.42 -13.67 6.37
N ASP A 308 12.48 -12.34 6.32
CA ASP A 308 13.40 -11.68 5.42
C ASP A 308 14.86 -11.87 5.88
N PRO A 309 15.84 -11.92 4.94
CA PRO A 309 17.24 -12.17 5.28
C PRO A 309 17.85 -11.17 6.27
N ASP A 310 17.52 -9.87 6.14
CA ASP A 310 17.98 -8.82 7.05
C ASP A 310 17.41 -8.99 8.46
N GLU A 311 16.17 -9.48 8.60
CA GLU A 311 15.58 -9.78 9.92
C GLU A 311 16.29 -10.94 10.59
N PHE A 312 16.64 -11.98 9.83
CA PHE A 312 17.38 -13.12 10.36
C PHE A 312 18.77 -12.71 10.85
N ASP A 313 19.53 -11.97 10.05
CA ASP A 313 20.89 -11.53 10.39
C ASP A 313 20.89 -10.60 11.62
N ASN A 314 19.93 -9.68 11.71
CA ASN A 314 19.79 -8.79 12.86
C ASN A 314 19.36 -9.54 14.14
N GLN A 315 18.46 -10.52 14.02
CA GLN A 315 18.04 -11.34 15.15
C GLN A 315 19.17 -12.22 15.69
N GLU A 316 19.95 -12.87 14.82
CA GLU A 316 21.13 -13.63 15.25
C GLU A 316 22.15 -12.73 15.95
N LEU A 317 22.38 -11.52 15.42
CA LEU A 317 23.29 -10.56 16.04
C LEU A 317 22.81 -10.10 17.43
N ASP A 318 21.51 -9.85 17.59
CA ASP A 318 20.93 -9.41 18.85
C ASP A 318 20.86 -10.55 19.88
N GLU A 319 20.62 -11.79 19.45
CA GLU A 319 20.76 -12.98 20.30
C GLU A 319 22.22 -13.13 20.79
N MET A 320 23.20 -12.96 19.91
CA MET A 320 24.62 -12.98 20.28
C MET A 320 24.98 -11.87 21.27
N LYS A 321 24.50 -10.64 21.03
CA LYS A 321 24.71 -9.51 21.97
C LYS A 321 24.08 -9.79 23.33
N ALA A 322 22.88 -10.38 23.36
CA ALA A 322 22.18 -10.70 24.59
C ALA A 322 22.92 -11.81 25.38
N ALA A 323 23.38 -12.85 24.70
CA ALA A 323 24.20 -13.91 25.28
C ALA A 323 25.54 -13.38 25.83
N LEU A 324 26.21 -12.48 25.10
CA LEU A 324 27.44 -11.82 25.55
C LEU A 324 27.24 -10.95 26.80
N LYS A 325 26.06 -10.31 26.93
CA LYS A 325 25.72 -9.41 28.04
C LYS A 325 25.02 -10.12 29.22
N GLY A 326 24.74 -11.42 29.10
CA GLY A 326 23.96 -12.17 30.09
C GLY A 326 22.51 -11.68 30.25
N THR A 327 21.97 -10.98 29.24
CA THR A 327 20.61 -10.43 29.25
C THR A 327 19.64 -11.34 28.49
N GLU A 328 18.35 -11.32 28.86
CA GLU A 328 17.33 -12.07 28.13
C GLU A 328 17.18 -11.55 26.69
N TYR A 329 17.28 -12.46 25.72
CA TYR A 329 17.04 -12.16 24.31
C TYR A 329 15.54 -12.01 24.04
N LYS A 330 15.14 -10.89 23.45
CA LYS A 330 13.75 -10.63 23.03
C LYS A 330 13.60 -10.86 21.54
N LYS A 331 12.89 -11.92 21.16
CA LYS A 331 12.64 -12.27 19.75
C LYS A 331 11.59 -11.35 19.13
N TYR A 332 11.96 -10.62 18.08
CA TYR A 332 11.07 -9.74 17.34
C TYR A 332 10.24 -10.51 16.27
N ALA A 333 9.08 -9.98 15.90
CA ALA A 333 8.27 -10.57 14.84
C ALA A 333 8.80 -10.20 13.45
N SER A 334 8.78 -11.16 12.53
CA SER A 334 9.10 -10.94 11.11
C SER A 334 7.98 -10.16 10.39
N ARG A 335 8.35 -9.35 9.40
CA ARG A 335 7.43 -8.72 8.43
C ARG A 335 6.61 -9.74 7.64
N ASN A 336 7.16 -10.93 7.39
CA ASN A 336 6.48 -12.03 6.70
C ASN A 336 5.65 -12.92 7.65
N LEU A 337 5.58 -12.58 8.95
CA LEU A 337 4.85 -13.36 9.93
C LEU A 337 3.38 -13.50 9.56
N VAL A 338 2.92 -14.75 9.52
CA VAL A 338 1.50 -15.06 9.42
C VAL A 338 0.97 -15.31 10.83
N SER A 339 0.27 -14.32 11.40
CA SER A 339 -0.26 -14.37 12.76
C SER A 339 -1.68 -14.93 12.84
N GLU A 340 -2.44 -14.87 11.74
CA GLU A 340 -3.83 -15.31 11.67
C GLU A 340 -4.08 -16.24 10.48
N VAL A 341 -5.14 -17.04 10.56
CA VAL A 341 -5.65 -17.84 9.45
C VAL A 341 -6.36 -16.96 8.41
N PRO A 342 -6.48 -17.39 7.13
CA PRO A 342 -7.12 -16.60 6.08
C PRO A 342 -8.58 -16.24 6.41
N ASP A 343 -9.06 -15.10 5.92
CA ASP A 343 -10.44 -14.69 6.17
C ASP A 343 -11.47 -15.65 5.56
N LYS A 344 -11.16 -16.24 4.40
CA LYS A 344 -11.98 -17.32 3.82
C LYS A 344 -12.10 -18.53 4.75
N PHE A 345 -11.06 -18.85 5.52
CA PHE A 345 -11.13 -19.91 6.52
C PHE A 345 -12.03 -19.50 7.69
N LYS A 346 -11.89 -18.27 8.21
CA LYS A 346 -12.76 -17.76 9.29
C LYS A 346 -14.23 -17.76 8.86
N GLN A 347 -14.50 -17.34 7.63
CA GLN A 347 -15.83 -17.35 7.04
C GLN A 347 -16.38 -18.77 6.92
N TRP A 348 -15.60 -19.69 6.34
CA TRP A 348 -16.02 -21.08 6.19
C TRP A 348 -16.36 -21.71 7.56
N ILE A 349 -15.55 -21.43 8.59
CA ILE A 349 -15.81 -21.90 9.96
C ILE A 349 -17.13 -21.33 10.49
N LYS A 350 -17.38 -20.03 10.33
CA LYS A 350 -18.62 -19.38 10.77
C LYS A 350 -19.85 -19.97 10.07
N GLU A 351 -19.77 -20.21 8.77
CA GLU A 351 -20.86 -20.80 7.97
C GLU A 351 -21.19 -22.24 8.37
N HIS A 352 -20.25 -22.96 8.98
CA HIS A 352 -20.41 -24.37 9.34
C HIS A 352 -20.47 -24.62 10.85
N GLU A 353 -20.51 -23.57 11.67
CA GLU A 353 -20.47 -23.69 13.14
C GLU A 353 -21.65 -24.50 13.68
N GLU A 354 -22.88 -24.15 13.30
CA GLU A 354 -24.10 -24.86 13.71
C GLU A 354 -24.13 -26.30 13.18
N ALA A 355 -23.82 -26.48 11.88
CA ALA A 355 -23.78 -27.80 11.26
C ALA A 355 -22.74 -28.73 11.90
N ALA A 356 -21.62 -28.17 12.38
CA ALA A 356 -20.52 -28.95 12.95
C ALA A 356 -20.86 -29.64 14.27
N GLU A 357 -21.88 -29.18 15.01
CA GLU A 357 -22.33 -29.83 16.24
C GLU A 357 -22.92 -31.22 15.97
N GLY A 358 -23.57 -31.39 14.81
CA GLY A 358 -24.16 -32.65 14.37
C GLY A 358 -23.19 -33.62 13.69
N TRP A 359 -21.90 -33.27 13.53
CA TRP A 359 -20.96 -34.10 12.78
C TRP A 359 -20.52 -35.33 13.56
N SER A 360 -20.88 -36.51 13.05
CA SER A 360 -20.44 -37.81 13.57
C SER A 360 -18.93 -38.06 13.43
N SER A 361 -18.27 -37.38 12.49
CA SER A 361 -16.82 -37.44 12.30
C SER A 361 -16.25 -36.07 12.00
N ILE A 362 -15.45 -35.55 12.92
CA ILE A 362 -14.85 -34.22 12.81
C ILE A 362 -13.60 -34.26 11.92
N PRO A 363 -13.44 -33.33 10.95
CA PRO A 363 -12.22 -33.20 10.13
C PRO A 363 -10.94 -33.00 10.97
N TYR A 364 -9.81 -33.50 10.47
CA TYR A 364 -8.52 -33.43 11.19
C TYR A 364 -8.10 -31.99 11.50
N PHE A 365 -8.21 -31.08 10.54
CA PHE A 365 -7.85 -29.68 10.76
C PHE A 365 -8.73 -28.98 11.81
N ILE A 366 -9.92 -29.49 12.12
CA ILE A 366 -10.71 -28.98 13.25
C ILE A 366 -10.27 -29.66 14.54
N LYS A 367 -10.14 -30.99 14.54
CA LYS A 367 -9.66 -31.75 15.71
C LYS A 367 -8.34 -31.24 16.26
N ASP A 368 -7.42 -30.90 15.36
CA ASP A 368 -6.05 -30.54 15.72
C ASP A 368 -5.87 -29.04 16.00
N ASN A 369 -6.77 -28.16 15.54
CA ASN A 369 -6.63 -26.70 15.66
C ASN A 369 -7.70 -26.01 16.52
N PHE A 370 -8.69 -26.72 17.05
CA PHE A 370 -9.74 -26.13 17.89
C PHE A 370 -9.72 -26.71 19.30
N LYS A 371 -10.11 -25.91 20.29
CA LYS A 371 -10.18 -26.39 21.68
C LYS A 371 -11.23 -27.50 21.80
N GLY A 372 -10.87 -28.59 22.47
CA GLY A 372 -11.72 -29.78 22.54
C GLY A 372 -11.98 -30.46 21.19
N GLY A 373 -11.27 -30.06 20.13
CA GLY A 373 -11.45 -30.58 18.78
C GLY A 373 -12.80 -30.25 18.15
N ARG A 374 -13.46 -29.16 18.56
CA ARG A 374 -14.78 -28.73 18.06
C ARG A 374 -14.79 -27.26 17.68
N VAL A 375 -15.58 -26.89 16.66
CA VAL A 375 -15.68 -25.51 16.18
C VAL A 375 -16.06 -24.54 17.31
N SER A 376 -17.06 -24.91 18.13
CA SER A 376 -17.54 -24.12 19.27
C SER A 376 -16.49 -23.85 20.36
N GLY A 377 -15.40 -24.64 20.42
CA GLY A 377 -14.28 -24.39 21.32
C GLY A 377 -13.39 -23.22 20.89
N GLY A 378 -13.56 -22.72 19.66
CA GLY A 378 -12.71 -21.71 19.05
C GLY A 378 -11.32 -22.21 18.69
N LEU A 379 -10.63 -21.45 17.84
CA LEU A 379 -9.27 -21.78 17.39
C LEU A 379 -8.30 -21.83 18.56
N ASN A 380 -7.61 -22.95 18.70
CA ASN A 380 -6.50 -23.18 19.61
C ASN A 380 -5.17 -22.80 18.94
N LEU A 381 -5.07 -21.55 18.50
CA LEU A 381 -3.82 -20.99 18.03
C LEU A 381 -3.14 -20.31 19.22
N VAL A 382 -2.03 -20.87 19.67
CA VAL A 382 -1.13 -20.15 20.58
C VAL A 382 -0.60 -18.95 19.78
N LYS A 383 -1.17 -17.77 20.04
CA LYS A 383 -0.63 -16.51 19.55
C LYS A 383 0.80 -16.45 20.08
N PRO A 384 1.82 -16.41 19.22
CA PRO A 384 3.18 -16.36 19.71
C PRO A 384 3.32 -15.10 20.60
N LYS A 385 3.91 -15.26 21.80
CA LYS A 385 4.27 -14.11 22.65
C LYS A 385 5.32 -13.32 21.87
N ILE A 386 4.82 -12.33 21.15
CA ILE A 386 5.58 -11.48 20.28
C ILE A 386 5.46 -10.10 20.90
N GLU A 387 6.58 -9.60 21.40
CA GLU A 387 6.73 -8.15 21.41
C GLU A 387 6.68 -7.74 19.95
N LYS A 388 5.63 -6.97 19.59
CA LYS A 388 5.51 -6.40 18.24
C LYS A 388 6.87 -5.83 17.91
N PRO A 389 7.39 -6.08 16.70
CA PRO A 389 8.55 -5.32 16.30
C PRO A 389 8.06 -3.87 16.41
N LYS A 390 8.80 -3.04 17.12
CA LYS A 390 9.06 -1.75 16.49
C LYS A 390 9.72 -2.18 15.19
N VAL A 391 8.94 -2.39 14.12
CA VAL A 391 9.47 -2.07 12.80
C VAL A 391 10.03 -0.70 13.06
N ASP A 392 11.35 -0.56 12.97
CA ASP A 392 11.93 0.77 13.08
C ASP A 392 11.04 1.62 12.20
N PRO A 393 10.26 2.57 12.78
CA PRO A 393 9.20 3.24 12.02
C PRO A 393 9.76 3.78 10.71
N ILE A 394 11.04 4.13 10.73
CA ILE A 394 11.89 4.50 9.61
C ILE A 394 11.92 3.44 8.50
N VAL A 395 12.12 2.15 8.77
CA VAL A 395 12.21 1.10 7.71
C VAL A 395 10.86 0.85 7.02
N ALA A 396 9.75 0.80 7.78
CA ALA A 396 8.41 0.72 7.18
C ALA A 396 8.10 1.98 6.37
N GLU A 397 8.49 3.13 6.90
CA GLU A 397 8.30 4.42 6.26
C GLU A 397 9.12 4.51 4.95
N LEU A 398 10.36 4.03 4.93
CA LEU A 398 11.22 3.98 3.76
C LEU A 398 10.65 3.09 2.64
N ALA A 399 10.07 1.94 2.98
CA ALA A 399 9.45 1.06 2.00
C ALA A 399 8.19 1.70 1.36
N ALA A 400 7.38 2.41 2.15
CA ALA A 400 6.25 3.17 1.64
C ALA A 400 6.72 4.33 0.73
N ILE A 401 7.76 5.06 1.16
CA ILE A 401 8.41 6.12 0.40
C ILE A 401 8.97 5.60 -0.94
N ASP A 402 9.55 4.39 -0.98
CA ASP A 402 10.04 3.79 -2.23
C ASP A 402 8.92 3.52 -3.24
N ALA A 403 7.75 3.08 -2.77
CA ALA A 403 6.57 2.92 -3.61
C ALA A 403 6.05 4.28 -4.13
N GLU A 404 6.05 5.31 -3.27
CA GLU A 404 5.73 6.70 -3.66
C GLU A 404 6.69 7.20 -4.76
N ILE A 405 8.01 7.00 -4.58
CA ILE A 405 9.04 7.37 -5.57
C ILE A 405 8.82 6.67 -6.91
N ALA A 406 8.50 5.37 -6.89
CA ALA A 406 8.24 4.61 -8.11
C ALA A 406 7.04 5.16 -8.90
N ALA A 407 5.97 5.56 -8.20
CA ALA A 407 4.79 6.18 -8.81
C ALA A 407 5.05 7.62 -9.30
N LEU A 408 5.96 8.34 -8.65
CA LEU A 408 6.28 9.74 -8.97
C LEU A 408 7.15 9.90 -10.23
N LYS A 409 8.11 8.98 -10.45
CA LYS A 409 9.09 9.06 -11.55
C LYS A 409 8.47 9.30 -12.95
N PRO A 410 7.41 8.60 -13.37
CA PRO A 410 6.76 8.86 -14.67
C PRO A 410 6.18 10.28 -14.78
N ARG A 411 5.62 10.81 -13.68
CA ARG A 411 5.06 12.18 -13.66
C ARG A 411 6.17 13.23 -13.73
N CYS A 412 7.29 13.01 -13.04
CA CYS A 412 8.46 13.88 -13.16
C CYS A 412 8.95 13.96 -14.61
N LEU A 413 9.05 12.82 -15.31
CA LEU A 413 9.46 12.77 -16.70
C LEU A 413 8.52 13.57 -17.62
N MET A 414 7.20 13.42 -17.44
CA MET A 414 6.18 14.13 -18.23
C MET A 414 6.28 15.65 -18.13
N TRP A 415 6.68 16.16 -16.95
CA TRP A 415 6.76 17.60 -16.67
C TRP A 415 8.18 18.16 -16.68
N GLY A 416 9.18 17.36 -17.09
CA GLY A 416 10.57 17.81 -17.17
C GLY A 416 11.24 18.06 -15.80
N VAL A 417 10.77 17.40 -14.74
CA VAL A 417 11.32 17.52 -13.37
C VAL A 417 12.43 16.48 -13.17
N SER A 418 13.62 16.92 -12.74
CA SER A 418 14.75 16.03 -12.48
C SER A 418 14.53 15.19 -11.21
N THR A 419 14.86 13.90 -11.27
CA THR A 419 14.81 12.98 -10.13
C THR A 419 16.18 12.67 -9.53
N GLU A 420 17.24 13.35 -9.98
CA GLU A 420 18.63 13.10 -9.54
C GLU A 420 18.80 13.22 -8.02
N MET A 421 18.12 14.18 -7.40
CA MET A 421 18.16 14.37 -5.94
C MET A 421 17.67 13.13 -5.17
N LEU A 422 16.77 12.33 -5.73
CA LEU A 422 16.36 11.07 -5.11
C LEU A 422 17.50 10.05 -5.10
N ASN A 423 18.34 10.01 -6.14
CA ASN A 423 19.50 9.12 -6.18
C ASN A 423 20.59 9.52 -5.17
N VAL A 424 20.70 10.82 -4.87
CA VAL A 424 21.64 11.37 -3.88
C VAL A 424 21.14 11.16 -2.44
N VAL A 425 19.85 11.36 -2.19
CA VAL A 425 19.27 11.36 -0.84
C VAL A 425 18.86 9.95 -0.38
N ARG A 426 18.43 9.08 -1.31
CA ARG A 426 17.94 7.73 -0.95
C ARG A 426 18.94 6.89 -0.14
N PRO A 427 20.26 6.89 -0.43
CA PRO A 427 21.24 6.15 0.35
C PRO A 427 21.32 6.56 1.83
N ASN A 428 20.88 7.76 2.20
CA ASN A 428 20.95 8.28 3.57
C ASN A 428 19.90 7.67 4.51
N ASN A 429 18.90 6.96 3.98
CA ASN A 429 17.82 6.32 4.75
C ASN A 429 17.09 7.28 5.72
N ASP A 430 16.96 8.57 5.39
CA ASP A 430 16.22 9.57 6.16
C ASP A 430 14.81 9.78 5.56
N PRO A 431 13.74 9.28 6.21
CA PRO A 431 12.37 9.42 5.71
C PRO A 431 11.91 10.88 5.66
N VAL A 432 12.35 11.71 6.61
CA VAL A 432 11.98 13.14 6.65
C VAL A 432 12.61 13.86 5.46
N GLN A 433 13.88 13.58 5.18
CA GLN A 433 14.56 14.14 4.02
C GLN A 433 13.91 13.65 2.72
N LEU A 434 13.61 12.35 2.60
CA LEU A 434 12.96 11.79 1.41
C LEU A 434 11.56 12.34 1.18
N ARG A 435 10.74 12.49 2.22
CA ARG A 435 9.41 13.11 2.12
C ARG A 435 9.50 14.58 1.73
N ARG A 436 10.50 15.32 2.23
CA ARG A 436 10.76 16.70 1.78
C ARG A 436 11.10 16.75 0.29
N ILE A 437 11.94 15.83 -0.20
CA ILE A 437 12.28 15.76 -1.62
C ILE A 437 11.07 15.36 -2.46
N ILE A 438 10.31 14.33 -2.07
CA ILE A 438 9.06 13.93 -2.74
C ILE A 438 8.12 15.14 -2.83
N LYS A 439 7.88 15.82 -1.72
CA LYS A 439 7.03 17.00 -1.68
C LYS A 439 7.55 18.11 -2.60
N ALA A 440 8.86 18.37 -2.60
CA ALA A 440 9.48 19.37 -3.47
C ALA A 440 9.35 19.01 -4.96
N LEU A 441 9.42 17.73 -5.32
CA LEU A 441 9.21 17.25 -6.69
C LEU A 441 7.74 17.37 -7.09
N GLU A 442 6.81 17.01 -6.20
CA GLU A 442 5.38 17.20 -6.42
C GLU A 442 5.02 18.68 -6.60
N ASP A 443 5.60 19.57 -5.78
CA ASP A 443 5.40 21.02 -5.90
C ASP A 443 5.96 21.56 -7.23
N GLN A 444 7.11 21.05 -7.68
CA GLN A 444 7.65 21.39 -9.00
C GLN A 444 6.74 20.90 -10.12
N ILE A 445 6.21 19.67 -10.04
CA ILE A 445 5.23 19.14 -10.99
C ILE A 445 4.00 20.04 -11.03
N THR A 446 3.39 20.35 -9.89
CA THR A 446 2.19 21.19 -9.81
C THR A 446 2.46 22.59 -10.35
N LYS A 447 3.63 23.16 -10.07
CA LYS A 447 4.05 24.45 -10.64
C LYS A 447 4.16 24.39 -12.16
N HIS A 448 4.81 23.37 -12.71
CA HIS A 448 4.96 23.19 -14.15
C HIS A 448 3.62 22.93 -14.85
N GLU A 449 2.76 22.12 -14.26
CA GLU A 449 1.40 21.85 -14.74
C GLU A 449 0.54 23.11 -14.76
N THR A 450 0.54 23.87 -13.66
CA THR A 450 -0.19 25.14 -13.57
C THR A 450 0.34 26.16 -14.58
N ASN A 451 1.66 26.30 -14.68
CA ASN A 451 2.30 27.16 -15.66
C ASN A 451 1.93 26.78 -17.08
N TYR A 452 1.92 25.48 -17.39
CA TYR A 452 1.54 24.97 -18.71
C TYR A 452 0.13 25.41 -19.11
N TYR A 453 -0.87 25.15 -18.26
CA TYR A 453 -2.27 25.49 -18.57
C TYR A 453 -2.49 27.00 -18.65
N ASN A 454 -1.89 27.77 -17.74
CA ASN A 454 -1.96 29.23 -17.76
C ASN A 454 -1.33 29.82 -19.02
N LEU A 455 -0.13 29.34 -19.38
CA LEU A 455 0.61 29.83 -20.54
C LEU A 455 -0.13 29.48 -21.84
N LEU A 456 -0.60 28.24 -21.98
CA LEU A 456 -1.34 27.80 -23.16
C LEU A 456 -2.64 28.60 -23.31
N GLY A 457 -3.39 28.80 -22.23
CA GLY A 457 -4.61 29.63 -22.25
C GLY A 457 -4.32 31.08 -22.64
N LYS A 458 -3.25 31.68 -22.08
CA LYS A 458 -2.82 33.04 -22.42
C LYS A 458 -2.43 33.17 -23.89
N ILE A 459 -1.64 32.23 -24.40
CA ILE A 459 -1.23 32.18 -25.81
C ILE A 459 -2.46 32.13 -26.72
N GLN A 460 -3.39 31.21 -26.46
CA GLN A 460 -4.60 31.04 -27.27
C GLN A 460 -5.48 32.30 -27.28
N SER A 461 -5.66 32.92 -26.12
CA SER A 461 -6.40 34.18 -26.00
C SER A 461 -5.74 35.32 -26.79
N LEU A 462 -4.42 35.48 -26.69
CA LEU A 462 -3.69 36.53 -27.40
C LEU A 462 -3.71 36.36 -28.91
N ILE A 463 -3.57 35.12 -29.39
CA ILE A 463 -3.72 34.79 -30.80
C ILE A 463 -5.10 35.23 -31.31
N GLY A 464 -6.17 34.92 -30.58
CA GLY A 464 -7.53 35.33 -30.97
C GLY A 464 -7.76 36.85 -30.96
N LYS A 465 -7.11 37.59 -30.04
CA LYS A 465 -7.14 39.07 -30.04
C LYS A 465 -6.36 39.66 -31.21
N ALA A 466 -5.16 39.14 -31.48
CA ALA A 466 -4.31 39.59 -32.59
C ALA A 466 -5.02 39.41 -33.93
N GLU A 467 -5.67 38.27 -34.16
CA GLU A 467 -6.43 37.99 -35.38
C GLU A 467 -7.56 39.00 -35.62
N LYS A 468 -8.29 39.40 -34.58
CA LYS A 468 -9.36 40.41 -34.69
C LYS A 468 -8.85 41.81 -35.05
N LEU A 469 -7.62 42.13 -34.67
CA LEU A 469 -7.01 43.45 -34.87
C LEU A 469 -6.04 43.48 -36.08
N GLY A 470 -5.86 42.37 -36.78
CA GLY A 470 -4.92 42.26 -37.90
C GLY A 470 -3.44 42.29 -37.50
N VAL A 471 -3.10 41.90 -36.26
CA VAL A 471 -1.73 41.85 -35.74
C VAL A 471 -1.10 40.47 -35.98
N ASN A 472 0.19 40.41 -36.32
CA ASN A 472 0.89 39.16 -36.62
C ASN A 472 1.22 38.32 -35.36
N GLY A 473 0.58 37.15 -35.21
CA GLY A 473 0.80 36.22 -34.08
C GLY A 473 1.57 34.92 -34.41
N ALA A 474 2.29 34.84 -35.53
CA ALA A 474 2.86 33.58 -36.03
C ALA A 474 3.82 32.87 -35.04
N GLN A 475 4.67 33.63 -34.35
CA GLN A 475 5.65 33.06 -33.40
C GLN A 475 4.97 32.34 -32.22
N LEU A 476 3.90 32.92 -31.68
CA LEU A 476 3.14 32.32 -30.57
C LEU A 476 2.36 31.07 -31.00
N LYS A 477 1.87 31.03 -32.24
CA LYS A 477 1.26 29.82 -32.82
C LYS A 477 2.26 28.65 -32.85
N SER A 478 3.52 28.93 -33.21
CA SER A 478 4.60 27.93 -33.17
C SER A 478 4.84 27.41 -31.75
N TRP A 479 4.96 28.31 -30.77
CA TRP A 479 5.13 27.93 -29.36
C TRP A 479 3.97 27.10 -28.81
N SER A 480 2.72 27.46 -29.15
CA SER A 480 1.53 26.68 -28.77
C SER A 480 1.63 25.23 -29.22
N LYS A 481 2.08 24.98 -30.45
CA LYS A 481 2.23 23.63 -31.01
C LYS A 481 3.35 22.85 -30.30
N SER A 482 4.48 23.48 -30.03
CA SER A 482 5.60 22.86 -29.31
C SER A 482 5.20 22.42 -27.89
N LEU A 483 4.46 23.26 -27.15
CA LEU A 483 3.95 22.94 -25.82
C LEU A 483 3.00 21.74 -25.83
N GLN A 484 2.09 21.68 -26.80
CA GLN A 484 1.14 20.57 -26.93
C GLN A 484 1.82 19.24 -27.27
N ASN A 485 2.88 19.27 -28.08
CA ASN A 485 3.61 18.07 -28.47
C ASN A 485 4.52 17.54 -27.34
N ASN A 486 5.09 18.42 -26.54
CA ASN A 486 5.99 18.04 -25.44
C ASN A 486 5.83 18.97 -24.23
N PRO A 487 4.95 18.64 -23.27
CA PRO A 487 4.75 19.45 -22.07
C PRO A 487 6.01 19.65 -21.23
N ALA A 488 6.97 18.71 -21.28
CA ALA A 488 8.19 18.76 -20.48
C ALA A 488 9.09 19.98 -20.78
N ILE A 489 8.92 20.63 -21.94
CA ILE A 489 9.68 21.85 -22.27
C ILE A 489 9.41 23.02 -21.31
N ILE A 490 8.27 22.99 -20.58
CA ILE A 490 7.94 23.98 -19.56
C ILE A 490 8.92 23.96 -18.37
N GLY A 491 9.60 22.82 -18.17
CA GLY A 491 10.65 22.68 -17.15
C GLY A 491 11.93 23.46 -17.49
N ASN A 492 12.08 23.95 -18.72
CA ASN A 492 13.24 24.73 -19.14
C ASN A 492 12.98 26.25 -18.99
N PRO A 493 13.69 26.96 -18.07
CA PRO A 493 13.49 28.39 -17.85
C PRO A 493 13.79 29.24 -19.09
N ASN A 494 14.75 28.84 -19.92
CA ASN A 494 15.13 29.60 -21.12
C ASN A 494 14.01 29.57 -22.16
N ILE A 495 13.39 28.40 -22.35
CA ILE A 495 12.23 28.24 -23.24
C ILE A 495 11.05 29.06 -22.72
N THR A 496 10.75 28.94 -21.44
CA THR A 496 9.65 29.69 -20.82
C THR A 496 9.87 31.21 -20.93
N THR A 497 11.11 31.66 -20.77
CA THR A 497 11.51 33.06 -20.98
C THR A 497 11.26 33.49 -22.41
N SER A 498 11.70 32.69 -23.39
CA SER A 498 11.46 32.99 -24.81
C SER A 498 9.98 33.07 -25.16
N ILE A 499 9.15 32.17 -24.62
CA ILE A 499 7.69 32.23 -24.82
C ILE A 499 7.12 33.52 -24.23
N ASN A 500 7.52 33.88 -23.00
CA ASN A 500 7.07 35.10 -22.34
C ASN A 500 7.51 36.36 -23.10
N THR A 501 8.71 36.37 -23.68
CA THR A 501 9.15 37.47 -24.56
C THR A 501 8.26 37.59 -25.80
N SER A 502 7.92 36.47 -26.44
CA SER A 502 6.97 36.48 -27.58
C SER A 502 5.58 36.96 -27.17
N ILE A 503 5.11 36.60 -25.96
CA ILE A 503 3.86 37.10 -25.37
C ILE A 503 3.91 38.61 -25.21
N GLN A 504 4.96 39.14 -24.58
CA GLN A 504 5.12 40.57 -24.33
C GLN A 504 5.19 41.39 -25.62
N SER A 505 5.90 40.87 -26.63
CA SER A 505 5.96 41.50 -27.95
C SER A 505 4.57 41.64 -28.55
N LEU A 506 3.79 40.55 -28.60
CA LEU A 506 2.46 40.58 -29.19
C LEU A 506 1.48 41.44 -28.37
N GLU A 507 1.57 41.43 -27.04
CA GLU A 507 0.78 42.31 -26.17
C GLU A 507 1.04 43.78 -26.47
N SER A 508 2.31 44.17 -26.68
CA SER A 508 2.70 45.52 -27.07
C SER A 508 2.13 45.91 -28.43
N ASP A 509 2.24 45.03 -29.42
CA ASP A 509 1.71 45.27 -30.77
C ASP A 509 0.18 45.45 -30.76
N ILE A 510 -0.52 44.61 -29.97
CA ILE A 510 -1.97 44.75 -29.74
C ILE A 510 -2.30 46.08 -29.07
N ALA A 511 -1.59 46.46 -28.01
CA ALA A 511 -1.83 47.71 -27.29
C ALA A 511 -1.64 48.94 -28.19
N ASN A 512 -0.58 48.94 -29.00
CA ASN A 512 -0.31 50.00 -29.98
C ASN A 512 -1.41 50.08 -31.03
N ALA A 513 -1.91 48.94 -31.53
CA ALA A 513 -3.02 48.92 -32.46
C ALA A 513 -4.30 49.54 -31.86
N VAL A 514 -4.62 49.24 -30.60
CA VAL A 514 -5.77 49.82 -29.89
C VAL A 514 -5.59 51.33 -29.66
N LEU A 515 -4.42 51.76 -29.18
CA LEU A 515 -4.13 53.18 -28.94
C LEU A 515 -4.21 54.01 -30.23
N ASN A 516 -3.75 53.47 -31.36
CA ASN A 516 -3.85 54.13 -32.67
C ASN A 516 -5.30 54.29 -33.15
N GLN A 517 -6.23 53.45 -32.66
CA GLN A 517 -7.65 53.54 -32.97
C GLN A 517 -8.44 54.40 -31.95
N SER A 518 -7.82 54.80 -30.83
CA SER A 518 -8.47 55.59 -29.78
C SER A 518 -8.67 57.06 -30.17
N LYS A 519 -9.84 57.64 -29.84
CA LYS A 519 -10.23 59.03 -30.20
C LYS A 519 -9.99 60.07 -29.09
N GLY A 520 -9.38 59.70 -27.97
CA GLY A 520 -9.17 60.58 -26.80
C GLY A 520 -7.90 61.44 -26.88
N ALA A 521 -7.83 62.51 -26.09
CA ALA A 521 -6.61 63.32 -25.95
C ALA A 521 -5.49 62.47 -25.30
N LYS A 522 -4.32 62.41 -25.96
CA LYS A 522 -3.17 61.63 -25.50
C LYS A 522 -2.47 62.33 -24.32
N ILE A 523 -2.19 61.59 -23.26
CA ILE A 523 -1.34 62.04 -22.15
C ILE A 523 0.12 61.95 -22.66
N GLN A 524 0.82 63.07 -22.68
CA GLN A 524 2.15 63.18 -23.30
C GLN A 524 3.25 63.53 -22.29
N THR A 525 2.90 64.20 -21.20
CA THR A 525 3.88 64.69 -20.22
C THR A 525 3.48 64.30 -18.79
N PRO A 526 4.43 64.29 -17.84
CA PRO A 526 4.14 64.13 -16.41
C PRO A 526 3.10 65.11 -15.86
N GLU A 527 3.05 66.33 -16.38
CA GLU A 527 2.08 67.34 -15.96
C GLU A 527 0.65 66.92 -16.32
N HIS A 528 0.44 66.29 -17.48
CA HIS A 528 -0.86 65.72 -17.84
C HIS A 528 -1.26 64.59 -16.87
N VAL A 529 -0.32 63.75 -16.44
CA VAL A 529 -0.57 62.71 -15.42
C VAL A 529 -0.98 63.36 -14.09
N ARG A 530 -0.26 64.40 -13.67
CA ARG A 530 -0.57 65.19 -12.46
C ARG A 530 -1.97 65.78 -12.55
N ASP A 531 -2.37 66.37 -13.68
CA ASP A 531 -3.68 67.00 -13.83
C ASP A 531 -4.84 66.00 -13.70
N GLU A 532 -4.71 64.83 -14.32
CA GLU A 532 -5.69 63.75 -14.23
C GLU A 532 -5.81 63.23 -12.80
N ILE A 533 -4.68 62.92 -12.15
CA ILE A 533 -4.66 62.43 -10.77
C ILE A 533 -5.12 63.50 -9.79
N LYS A 534 -4.77 64.77 -10.00
CA LYS A 534 -5.24 65.88 -9.17
C LYS A 534 -6.76 66.02 -9.24
N THR A 535 -7.33 65.88 -10.44
CA THR A 535 -8.79 65.94 -10.65
C THR A 535 -9.51 64.85 -9.86
N VAL A 536 -9.02 63.62 -9.91
CA VAL A 536 -9.61 62.49 -9.18
C VAL A 536 -9.34 62.59 -7.68
N GLY A 537 -8.08 62.79 -7.29
CA GLY A 537 -7.66 62.81 -5.89
C GLY A 537 -8.19 63.98 -5.09
N THR A 538 -8.53 65.11 -5.72
CA THR A 538 -9.23 66.21 -5.02
C THR A 538 -10.63 65.79 -4.60
N LYS A 539 -11.35 65.00 -5.43
CA LYS A 539 -12.67 64.46 -5.09
C LYS A 539 -12.59 63.42 -3.96
N GLU A 540 -11.51 62.63 -3.97
CA GLU A 540 -11.28 61.56 -3.00
C GLU A 540 -10.54 62.02 -1.72
N GLY A 541 -10.16 63.30 -1.62
CA GLY A 541 -9.47 63.87 -0.46
C GLY A 541 -8.06 63.33 -0.23
N TRP A 542 -7.26 63.15 -1.29
CA TRP A 542 -5.91 62.58 -1.19
C TRP A 542 -4.79 63.57 -0.86
N PHE A 543 -5.03 64.88 -0.95
CA PHE A 543 -3.96 65.89 -0.93
C PHE A 543 -4.12 66.87 0.23
N GLU A 544 -3.65 66.52 1.43
CA GLU A 544 -3.68 67.45 2.58
C GLU A 544 -2.74 68.65 2.37
N HIS A 545 -1.66 68.46 1.60
CA HIS A 545 -0.66 69.51 1.31
C HIS A 545 -0.65 69.95 -0.17
N GLY A 546 -1.73 69.67 -0.91
CA GLY A 546 -1.83 69.95 -2.34
C GLY A 546 -1.10 68.95 -3.24
N PHE A 547 -1.24 69.11 -4.55
CA PHE A 547 -0.53 68.33 -5.57
C PHE A 547 -0.30 69.20 -6.81
N ASP A 548 0.66 70.11 -6.68
CA ASP A 548 0.92 71.16 -7.67
C ASP A 548 2.02 70.79 -8.62
N THR A 549 2.92 69.88 -8.25
CA THR A 549 4.04 69.49 -9.11
C THR A 549 4.24 67.98 -9.09
N LEU A 550 4.36 67.39 -10.27
CA LEU A 550 4.92 66.06 -10.49
C LEU A 550 6.17 66.21 -11.34
N ALA A 551 7.35 65.98 -10.76
CA ALA A 551 8.63 66.28 -11.41
C ALA A 551 9.64 65.14 -11.29
N VAL A 552 10.74 65.26 -12.04
CA VAL A 552 11.87 64.32 -11.95
C VAL A 552 12.58 64.47 -10.61
N ASP A 553 12.75 63.37 -9.88
CA ASP A 553 13.62 63.33 -8.70
C ASP A 553 15.09 63.41 -9.14
N LYS A 554 15.83 64.37 -8.58
CA LYS A 554 17.24 64.58 -8.92
C LYS A 554 18.17 63.60 -8.20
N ASN A 555 17.69 62.95 -7.14
CA ASN A 555 18.44 61.94 -6.42
C ASN A 555 18.27 60.58 -7.10
N ARG A 556 19.33 60.09 -7.74
CA ARG A 556 19.34 58.81 -8.46
C ARG A 556 19.07 57.58 -7.57
N ASN A 557 19.17 57.72 -6.25
CA ASN A 557 18.90 56.65 -5.30
C ASN A 557 17.43 56.58 -4.86
N ASN A 558 16.60 57.55 -5.26
CA ASN A 558 15.19 57.62 -4.89
C ASN A 558 14.31 57.19 -6.08
N ASN A 559 13.35 56.31 -5.82
CA ASN A 559 12.28 56.02 -6.78
C ASN A 559 11.21 57.12 -6.75
N GLY A 560 11.02 57.76 -5.60
CA GLY A 560 10.12 58.87 -5.38
C GLY A 560 10.45 59.67 -4.12
N SER A 561 9.89 60.87 -4.04
CA SER A 561 9.91 61.70 -2.83
C SER A 561 8.75 62.70 -2.79
N THR A 562 8.34 63.08 -1.58
CA THR A 562 7.28 64.05 -1.30
C THR A 562 7.75 65.09 -0.29
N ASP A 563 7.55 66.38 -0.57
CA ASP A 563 8.09 67.47 0.27
C ASP A 563 7.06 68.11 1.24
N MET A 564 5.83 67.59 1.26
CA MET A 564 4.70 68.12 2.05
C MET A 564 4.35 69.59 1.73
N LYS A 565 4.71 70.08 0.53
CA LYS A 565 4.28 71.38 -0.03
C LYS A 565 3.64 71.20 -1.41
N GLY A 566 3.10 70.01 -1.65
CA GLY A 566 2.41 69.68 -2.89
C GLY A 566 3.32 69.28 -4.05
N LYS A 567 4.63 69.10 -3.82
CA LYS A 567 5.51 68.52 -4.83
C LYS A 567 5.75 67.04 -4.55
N ILE A 568 5.45 66.23 -5.55
CA ILE A 568 5.85 64.84 -5.63
C ILE A 568 6.89 64.72 -6.76
N SER A 569 7.97 64.00 -6.50
CA SER A 569 8.98 63.71 -7.50
C SER A 569 9.13 62.21 -7.68
N LEU A 570 9.34 61.74 -8.90
CA LEU A 570 9.64 60.34 -9.22
C LEU A 570 10.88 60.25 -10.10
N ALA A 571 11.56 59.10 -10.10
CA ALA A 571 12.64 58.85 -11.05
C ALA A 571 12.13 58.98 -12.51
N GLN A 572 13.01 59.38 -13.42
CA GLN A 572 12.66 59.71 -14.81
C GLN A 572 11.92 58.56 -15.52
N ASP A 573 12.47 57.35 -15.41
CA ASP A 573 11.90 56.13 -15.97
C ASP A 573 10.50 55.84 -15.41
N ARG A 574 10.29 56.08 -14.11
CA ARG A 574 8.99 55.91 -13.45
C ARG A 574 7.95 56.90 -13.98
N LEU A 575 8.33 58.14 -14.26
CA LEU A 575 7.41 59.14 -14.83
C LEU A 575 6.96 58.75 -16.24
N GLU A 576 7.89 58.32 -17.09
CA GLU A 576 7.58 57.85 -18.44
C GLU A 576 6.61 56.65 -18.41
N LEU A 577 6.84 55.73 -17.47
CA LEU A 577 5.94 54.60 -17.22
C LEU A 577 4.56 55.05 -16.72
N CYS A 578 4.46 56.07 -15.86
CA CYS A 578 3.17 56.63 -15.43
C CYS A 578 2.39 57.26 -16.59
N VAL A 579 3.07 57.97 -17.50
CA VAL A 579 2.46 58.54 -18.72
C VAL A 579 1.87 57.42 -19.60
N SER A 580 2.65 56.36 -19.83
CA SER A 580 2.18 55.20 -20.60
C SER A 580 1.02 54.48 -19.91
N ALA A 581 1.12 54.25 -18.60
CA ALA A 581 0.10 53.59 -17.79
C ALA A 581 -1.24 54.32 -17.86
N MET A 582 -1.24 55.65 -17.71
CA MET A 582 -2.46 56.46 -17.73
C MET A 582 -3.16 56.42 -19.10
N ASN A 583 -2.40 56.42 -20.21
CA ASN A 583 -3.00 56.25 -21.54
C ASN A 583 -3.68 54.88 -21.69
N LYS A 584 -3.05 53.81 -21.20
CA LYS A 584 -3.59 52.45 -21.26
C LYS A 584 -4.85 52.30 -20.39
N ILE A 585 -4.80 52.78 -19.15
CA ILE A 585 -5.94 52.74 -18.21
C ILE A 585 -7.17 53.45 -18.81
N LYS A 586 -7.00 54.66 -19.36
CA LYS A 586 -8.10 55.44 -19.96
C LYS A 586 -8.72 54.76 -21.19
N ASN A 587 -8.00 53.83 -21.83
CA ASN A 587 -8.48 53.07 -22.99
C ASN A 587 -8.86 51.62 -22.65
N GLY A 588 -8.91 51.24 -21.36
CA GLY A 588 -9.25 49.89 -20.94
C GLY A 588 -8.21 48.84 -21.35
N ILE A 589 -6.95 49.24 -21.52
CA ILE A 589 -5.83 48.36 -21.85
C ILE A 589 -5.08 48.01 -20.55
N ASP A 590 -4.72 46.74 -20.40
CA ASP A 590 -3.91 46.29 -19.28
C ASP A 590 -2.52 46.95 -19.29
N ILE A 591 -2.06 47.39 -18.13
CA ILE A 591 -0.72 47.94 -17.94
C ILE A 591 0.29 46.84 -17.65
N THR A 592 1.55 47.06 -18.02
CA THR A 592 2.67 46.17 -17.74
C THR A 592 3.08 46.21 -16.27
N PHE A 593 3.91 45.24 -15.85
CA PHE A 593 4.41 45.16 -14.48
C PHE A 593 5.19 46.42 -14.07
N ASN A 594 6.09 46.92 -14.93
CA ASN A 594 6.88 48.12 -14.65
C ASN A 594 6.02 49.38 -14.58
N GLU A 595 5.00 49.48 -15.44
CA GLU A 595 3.99 50.54 -15.39
C GLU A 595 3.20 50.50 -14.08
N ALA A 596 2.77 49.32 -13.64
CA ALA A 596 2.07 49.17 -12.37
C ALA A 596 2.96 49.46 -11.15
N ASP A 597 4.23 49.02 -11.15
CA ASP A 597 5.17 49.34 -10.07
C ASP A 597 5.49 50.85 -10.00
N ALA A 598 5.55 51.54 -11.16
CA ALA A 598 5.68 52.99 -11.21
C ALA A 598 4.44 53.69 -10.64
N MET A 599 3.24 53.24 -11.00
CA MET A 599 1.98 53.75 -10.44
C MET A 599 1.85 53.47 -8.94
N ALA A 600 2.30 52.31 -8.45
CA ALA A 600 2.35 52.01 -7.01
C ALA A 600 3.37 52.90 -6.27
N THR A 601 4.49 53.25 -6.92
CA THR A 601 5.44 54.23 -6.38
C THR A 601 4.79 55.61 -6.27
N LEU A 602 4.08 56.05 -7.31
CA LEU A 602 3.32 57.30 -7.25
C LEU A 602 2.28 57.27 -6.12
N TRP A 603 1.58 56.15 -5.94
CA TRP A 603 0.60 56.00 -4.87
C TRP A 603 1.22 56.02 -3.47
N HIS A 604 2.40 55.43 -3.29
CA HIS A 604 3.17 55.53 -2.05
C HIS A 604 3.49 56.99 -1.68
N GLU A 605 3.94 57.78 -2.65
CA GLU A 605 4.23 59.20 -2.47
C GLU A 605 2.95 60.02 -2.18
N ILE A 606 1.86 59.73 -2.88
CA ILE A 606 0.56 60.34 -2.59
C ILE A 606 0.12 59.97 -1.16
N THR A 607 0.39 58.76 -0.69
CA THR A 607 0.04 58.32 0.66
C THR A 607 0.79 59.13 1.72
N HIS A 608 2.04 59.53 1.48
CA HIS A 608 2.74 60.48 2.35
C HIS A 608 2.03 61.83 2.45
N ASN A 609 1.49 62.34 1.33
CA ASN A 609 0.78 63.62 1.28
C ASN A 609 -0.53 63.62 2.09
N ARG A 610 -1.09 62.43 2.40
CA ARG A 610 -2.33 62.27 3.18
C ARG A 610 -2.15 62.47 4.69
N ASN A 611 -0.93 62.65 5.18
CA ASN A 611 -0.68 62.93 6.60
C ASN A 611 -0.92 64.41 6.93
N LYS A 612 -1.77 64.69 7.92
CA LYS A 612 -2.14 66.06 8.33
C LYS A 612 -1.04 66.82 9.05
N GLN A 613 -0.12 66.13 9.73
CA GLN A 613 0.94 66.77 10.51
C GLN A 613 2.09 67.28 9.61
N GLY A 614 2.29 66.65 8.45
CA GLY A 614 3.31 67.05 7.48
C GLY A 614 4.74 66.69 7.89
N ASN A 615 5.70 67.50 7.45
CA ASN A 615 7.11 67.19 7.53
C ASN A 615 7.66 67.30 8.97
N MET A 616 8.53 66.37 9.37
CA MET A 616 9.16 66.37 10.70
C MET A 616 10.53 65.68 10.69
N PHE A 617 11.36 66.03 11.66
CA PHE A 617 12.63 65.34 11.87
C PHE A 617 12.38 63.94 12.43
N LEU A 618 12.93 62.92 11.76
CA LEU A 618 12.80 61.51 12.13
C LEU A 618 14.19 60.92 12.36
N SER A 619 14.35 60.20 13.48
CA SER A 619 15.47 59.29 13.65
C SER A 619 15.42 58.16 12.61
N THR A 620 16.54 57.48 12.40
CA THR A 620 16.62 56.32 11.49
C THR A 620 15.56 55.26 11.82
N LEU A 621 15.28 55.06 13.11
CA LEU A 621 14.31 54.05 13.54
C LEU A 621 12.87 54.51 13.33
N GLU A 622 12.55 55.77 13.62
CA GLU A 622 11.21 56.33 13.39
C GLU A 622 10.88 56.37 11.90
N ARG A 623 11.85 56.78 11.06
CA ARG A 623 11.69 56.74 9.60
C ARG A 623 11.33 55.35 9.12
N ARG A 624 12.03 54.31 9.58
CA ARG A 624 11.73 52.92 9.18
C ARG A 624 10.30 52.50 9.49
N PHE A 625 9.78 52.83 10.67
CA PHE A 625 8.40 52.45 11.04
C PHE A 625 7.35 53.32 10.36
N MET A 626 7.68 54.57 10.07
CA MET A 626 6.87 55.44 9.23
C MET A 626 6.77 54.87 7.81
N GLU A 627 7.89 54.49 7.19
CA GLU A 627 7.91 53.85 5.87
C GLU A 627 7.14 52.52 5.86
N LEU A 628 7.28 51.70 6.91
CA LEU A 628 6.48 50.48 7.07
C LEU A 628 4.99 50.79 7.08
N ALA A 629 4.55 51.75 7.90
CA ALA A 629 3.14 52.12 7.98
C ALA A 629 2.63 52.72 6.67
N ASN A 630 3.42 53.59 6.02
CA ASN A 630 3.09 54.22 4.74
C ASN A 630 2.93 53.17 3.65
N GLU A 631 3.93 52.31 3.47
CA GLU A 631 3.89 51.26 2.46
C GLU A 631 2.78 50.24 2.77
N PHE A 632 2.61 49.83 4.02
CA PHE A 632 1.52 48.93 4.41
C PHE A 632 0.17 49.52 4.01
N VAL A 633 -0.11 50.78 4.35
CA VAL A 633 -1.35 51.44 3.97
C VAL A 633 -1.44 51.54 2.46
N ALA A 634 -0.44 52.10 1.77
CA ALA A 634 -0.42 52.28 0.32
C ALA A 634 -0.72 50.99 -0.44
N ARG A 635 -0.13 49.85 -0.04
CA ARG A 635 -0.38 48.55 -0.66
C ARG A 635 -1.83 48.09 -0.52
N LYS A 636 -2.43 48.18 0.68
CA LYS A 636 -3.83 47.74 0.90
C LYS A 636 -4.85 48.70 0.28
N THR A 637 -4.39 49.89 -0.06
CA THR A 637 -5.15 51.02 -0.59
C THR A 637 -4.89 51.21 -2.10
N LEU A 638 -4.02 50.40 -2.70
CA LEU A 638 -3.78 50.46 -4.14
C LEU A 638 -5.05 50.15 -4.99
N PRO A 639 -5.97 49.26 -4.57
CA PRO A 639 -7.24 49.07 -5.27
C PRO A 639 -8.14 50.31 -5.32
N GLU A 640 -8.18 51.13 -4.26
CA GLU A 640 -8.96 52.38 -4.26
C GLU A 640 -8.37 53.39 -5.26
N PHE A 641 -7.05 53.46 -5.39
CA PHE A 641 -6.36 54.29 -6.37
C PHE A 641 -6.73 53.93 -7.81
N TYR A 642 -6.55 52.67 -8.22
CA TYR A 642 -6.85 52.24 -9.59
C TYR A 642 -8.33 52.36 -9.95
N LYS A 643 -9.22 52.03 -9.00
CA LYS A 643 -10.66 52.19 -9.20
C LYS A 643 -11.02 53.65 -9.48
N ALA A 644 -10.43 54.58 -8.74
CA ALA A 644 -10.69 56.01 -8.92
C ALA A 644 -10.12 56.54 -10.26
N LEU A 645 -9.05 55.93 -10.78
CA LEU A 645 -8.52 56.22 -12.13
C LEU A 645 -9.34 55.58 -13.27
N GLY A 646 -10.41 54.84 -12.97
CA GLY A 646 -11.29 54.22 -13.96
C GLY A 646 -10.83 52.85 -14.45
N ALA A 647 -9.85 52.22 -13.80
CA ALA A 647 -9.50 50.82 -14.09
C ALA A 647 -10.64 49.88 -13.67
N LYS A 648 -10.95 48.89 -14.52
CA LYS A 648 -12.01 47.91 -14.25
C LYS A 648 -11.65 47.01 -13.07
N ASP A 649 -10.40 46.56 -13.03
CA ASP A 649 -9.81 45.71 -12.00
C ASP A 649 -8.47 46.31 -11.56
N THR A 650 -7.96 45.90 -10.38
CA THR A 650 -6.64 46.33 -9.91
C THR A 650 -5.54 45.60 -10.69
N PRO A 651 -4.71 46.28 -11.50
CA PRO A 651 -3.62 45.62 -12.23
C PRO A 651 -2.53 45.15 -11.26
N HIS A 652 -1.88 44.02 -11.56
CA HIS A 652 -0.74 43.48 -10.80
C HIS A 652 -0.99 43.47 -9.28
N THR A 653 -2.06 42.76 -8.88
CA THR A 653 -2.54 42.66 -7.49
C THR A 653 -1.47 42.21 -6.49
N GLU A 654 -0.39 41.57 -6.95
CA GLU A 654 0.77 41.22 -6.14
C GLU A 654 1.33 42.43 -5.38
N PHE A 655 1.30 43.64 -5.95
CA PHE A 655 1.77 44.86 -5.28
C PHE A 655 0.96 45.24 -4.04
N THR A 656 -0.22 44.64 -3.82
CA THR A 656 -0.98 44.80 -2.56
C THR A 656 -0.38 44.01 -1.40
N THR A 657 0.57 43.12 -1.66
CA THR A 657 1.19 42.22 -0.67
C THR A 657 2.71 42.22 -0.73
N ASN A 658 3.31 42.23 -1.93
CA ASN A 658 4.74 42.16 -2.15
C ASN A 658 5.17 43.14 -3.24
N ARG A 659 6.13 44.00 -2.92
CA ARG A 659 6.70 44.99 -3.82
C ARG A 659 8.21 45.09 -3.57
N SER A 660 8.93 44.14 -4.15
CA SER A 660 10.39 43.95 -4.00
C SER A 660 11.24 45.10 -4.53
N SER A 661 10.65 46.03 -5.29
CA SER A 661 11.26 47.27 -5.73
C SER A 661 11.52 48.28 -4.60
N THR A 662 11.12 47.95 -3.36
CA THR A 662 11.23 48.81 -2.18
C THR A 662 12.15 48.24 -1.11
N ALA A 663 12.91 49.10 -0.43
CA ALA A 663 13.84 48.68 0.63
C ALA A 663 13.16 48.20 1.93
N TYR A 664 11.86 48.44 2.08
CA TYR A 664 11.04 48.07 3.24
C TYR A 664 10.11 46.89 2.96
N ASN A 665 10.27 46.21 1.81
CA ASN A 665 9.40 45.13 1.40
C ASN A 665 9.28 44.01 2.44
N ASP A 666 10.42 43.48 2.90
CA ASP A 666 10.46 42.38 3.87
C ASP A 666 9.76 42.76 5.17
N MET A 667 9.89 44.02 5.57
CA MET A 667 9.26 44.55 6.77
C MET A 667 7.73 44.55 6.68
N VAL A 668 7.18 44.95 5.53
CA VAL A 668 5.74 44.95 5.27
C VAL A 668 5.22 43.52 5.15
N CYS A 669 5.93 42.66 4.42
CA CYS A 669 5.60 41.24 4.27
C CYS A 669 5.57 40.53 5.64
N ASN A 670 6.56 40.79 6.50
CA ASN A 670 6.60 40.20 7.84
C ASN A 670 5.52 40.78 8.76
N TYR A 671 5.13 42.04 8.61
CA TYR A 671 3.99 42.60 9.33
C TYR A 671 2.66 41.97 8.88
N ASP A 672 2.45 41.75 7.57
CA ASP A 672 1.31 40.97 7.05
C ASP A 672 1.30 39.54 7.60
N ARG A 673 2.45 38.87 7.63
CA ARG A 673 2.58 37.52 8.23
C ARG A 673 2.24 37.52 9.72
N LEU A 674 2.62 38.57 10.45
CA LEU A 674 2.27 38.73 11.86
C LEU A 674 0.74 38.83 12.04
N ILE A 675 0.07 39.61 11.20
CA ILE A 675 -1.40 39.72 11.19
C ILE A 675 -2.04 38.34 10.96
N ASP A 676 -1.51 37.58 10.00
CA ASP A 676 -2.03 36.26 9.64
C ASP A 676 -1.88 35.22 10.76
N VAL A 677 -0.70 35.12 11.38
CA VAL A 677 -0.46 34.14 12.47
C VAL A 677 -1.22 34.50 13.74
N LEU A 678 -1.56 35.78 13.91
CA LEU A 678 -2.41 36.25 14.99
C LEU A 678 -3.90 36.07 14.70
N GLY A 679 -4.28 35.69 13.48
CA GLY A 679 -5.68 35.48 13.08
C GLY A 679 -6.51 36.75 13.06
N LEU A 680 -5.89 37.89 12.75
CA LEU A 680 -6.53 39.21 12.82
C LEU A 680 -7.30 39.56 11.55
N ASP A 681 -8.38 40.34 11.72
CA ASP A 681 -9.10 40.95 10.60
C ASP A 681 -8.23 42.04 9.96
N ARG A 682 -7.77 41.76 8.73
CA ARG A 682 -6.90 42.66 7.95
C ARG A 682 -7.52 44.05 7.72
N SER A 683 -8.83 44.16 7.54
CA SER A 683 -9.51 45.45 7.34
C SER A 683 -9.53 46.27 8.63
N LYS A 684 -9.67 45.61 9.79
CA LYS A 684 -9.58 46.28 11.10
C LYS A 684 -8.16 46.78 11.37
N VAL A 685 -7.15 45.95 11.11
CA VAL A 685 -5.73 46.36 11.26
C VAL A 685 -5.42 47.54 10.34
N LEU A 686 -5.82 47.45 9.06
CA LEU A 686 -5.66 48.54 8.10
C LEU A 686 -6.31 49.84 8.60
N SER A 687 -7.54 49.78 9.10
CA SER A 687 -8.24 50.96 9.61
C SER A 687 -7.48 51.63 10.76
N ILE A 688 -6.89 50.86 11.67
CA ILE A 688 -6.13 51.39 12.81
C ILE A 688 -4.84 52.04 12.32
N VAL A 689 -4.04 51.32 11.52
CA VAL A 689 -2.75 51.83 11.03
C VAL A 689 -2.95 53.05 10.12
N LYS A 690 -3.95 53.02 9.23
CA LYS A 690 -4.33 54.15 8.35
C LYS A 690 -4.69 55.40 9.15
N LYS A 691 -5.47 55.25 10.23
CA LYS A 691 -5.83 56.37 11.11
C LYS A 691 -4.60 57.01 11.76
N HIS A 692 -3.72 56.19 12.35
CA HIS A 692 -2.49 56.68 12.96
C HIS A 692 -1.54 57.33 11.94
N LEU A 693 -1.47 56.78 10.72
CA LEU A 693 -0.65 57.31 9.65
C LEU A 693 -1.14 58.67 9.17
N PHE A 694 -2.46 58.88 9.04
CA PHE A 694 -2.99 60.13 8.46
C PHE A 694 -3.22 61.22 9.51
N GLU A 695 -3.64 60.88 10.71
CA GLU A 695 -3.98 61.86 11.76
C GLU A 695 -2.81 62.12 12.72
N GLY A 696 -1.95 61.13 12.91
CA GLY A 696 -0.86 61.14 13.90
C GLY A 696 0.46 61.70 13.40
N ARG A 697 1.45 61.74 14.29
CA ARG A 697 2.82 62.20 13.98
C ARG A 697 3.65 61.06 13.39
N TYR A 698 4.49 61.35 12.39
CA TYR A 698 5.44 60.37 11.86
C TYR A 698 6.46 59.87 12.89
N THR A 699 6.77 60.67 13.92
CA THR A 699 7.62 60.24 15.04
C THR A 699 7.00 59.12 15.91
N ASP A 700 5.71 58.81 15.75
CA ASP A 700 4.98 57.84 16.60
C ASP A 700 4.21 56.76 15.81
N GLN A 701 4.65 56.42 14.60
CA GLN A 701 3.95 55.39 13.80
C GLN A 701 4.06 53.97 14.38
N MET A 702 5.05 53.72 15.24
CA MET A 702 5.15 52.48 16.00
C MET A 702 3.90 52.22 16.85
N THR A 703 3.28 53.25 17.42
CA THR A 703 2.08 53.09 18.25
C THR A 703 0.91 52.57 17.42
N GLY A 704 0.69 53.11 16.22
CA GLY A 704 -0.35 52.61 15.31
C GLY A 704 -0.12 51.16 14.88
N LEU A 705 1.13 50.78 14.60
CA LEU A 705 1.49 49.41 14.26
C LEU A 705 1.29 48.44 15.43
N ILE A 706 1.60 48.85 16.67
CA ILE A 706 1.33 48.06 17.88
C ILE A 706 -0.17 47.89 18.07
N ASP A 707 -0.92 48.99 18.03
CA ASP A 707 -2.36 48.98 18.30
C ASP A 707 -3.11 48.16 17.24
N GLY A 708 -2.63 48.15 15.99
CA GLY A 708 -3.13 47.30 14.91
C GLY A 708 -3.07 45.80 15.21
N VAL A 709 -2.02 45.31 15.88
CA VAL A 709 -1.85 43.86 16.17
C VAL A 709 -2.18 43.46 17.61
N SER A 710 -2.41 44.44 18.50
CA SER A 710 -2.54 44.22 19.94
C SER A 710 -3.65 43.25 20.34
N GLU A 711 -4.74 43.18 19.58
CA GLU A 711 -5.85 42.26 19.83
C GLU A 711 -5.41 40.79 19.78
N GLY A 712 -4.48 40.44 18.89
CA GLY A 712 -3.99 39.09 18.69
C GLY A 712 -3.17 38.55 19.85
N PHE A 713 -2.73 39.43 20.75
CA PHE A 713 -1.89 39.11 21.91
C PHE A 713 -2.66 39.04 23.24
N LYS A 714 -3.93 39.48 23.31
CA LYS A 714 -4.68 39.64 24.58
C LYS A 714 -4.74 38.38 25.46
N ASN A 715 -4.82 37.21 24.84
CA ASN A 715 -4.94 35.91 25.51
C ASN A 715 -3.66 35.08 25.45
N ARG A 716 -2.54 35.68 25.02
CA ARG A 716 -1.26 34.98 24.88
C ARG A 716 -0.33 35.28 26.04
N ILE A 717 0.43 34.26 26.43
CA ILE A 717 1.47 34.37 27.46
C ILE A 717 2.83 34.42 26.76
N ASN A 718 3.66 35.36 27.17
CA ASN A 718 5.02 35.49 26.66
C ASN A 718 5.90 34.39 27.29
N PRO A 719 6.44 33.44 26.49
CA PRO A 719 7.22 32.32 27.00
C PRO A 719 8.51 32.74 27.70
N ASP A 720 9.08 33.91 27.38
CA ASP A 720 10.30 34.40 28.02
C ASP A 720 10.07 34.88 29.45
N THR A 721 8.84 35.28 29.78
CA THR A 721 8.55 36.00 31.04
C THR A 721 7.43 35.37 31.85
N GLY A 722 6.65 34.44 31.29
CA GLY A 722 5.48 33.83 31.94
C GLY A 722 4.29 34.78 32.16
N ARG A 723 4.39 36.06 31.76
CA ARG A 723 3.31 37.06 31.87
C ARG A 723 2.64 37.33 30.52
N LYS A 724 1.49 38.02 30.55
CA LYS A 724 0.85 38.55 29.33
C LYS A 724 1.81 39.48 28.57
N PHE A 725 1.67 39.50 27.24
CA PHE A 725 2.41 40.43 26.38
C PHE A 725 2.07 41.88 26.72
N THR A 726 3.10 42.73 26.85
CA THR A 726 2.99 44.18 26.99
C THR A 726 3.23 44.87 25.65
N LYS A 727 2.89 46.16 25.54
CA LYS A 727 3.24 46.99 24.37
C LYS A 727 4.75 46.95 24.05
N THR A 728 5.60 46.86 25.06
CA THR A 728 7.06 46.75 24.88
C THR A 728 7.46 45.42 24.23
N ASP A 729 6.79 44.32 24.57
CA ASP A 729 7.06 43.01 23.98
C ASP A 729 6.61 43.00 22.50
N ILE A 730 5.42 43.54 22.22
CA ILE A 730 4.89 43.68 20.85
C ILE A 730 5.81 44.57 20.01
N LYS A 731 6.29 45.68 20.57
CA LYS A 731 7.28 46.56 19.92
C LYS A 731 8.55 45.83 19.52
N ARG A 732 9.04 44.88 20.34
CA ARG A 732 10.21 44.06 19.99
C ARG A 732 9.91 43.12 18.83
N ILE A 733 8.74 42.49 18.79
CA ILE A 733 8.32 41.61 17.69
C ILE A 733 8.23 42.41 16.38
N ILE A 734 7.62 43.60 16.41
CA ILE A 734 7.51 44.48 15.22
C ILE A 734 8.90 44.94 14.74
N LYS A 735 9.85 45.19 15.65
CA LYS A 735 11.25 45.49 15.26
C LYS A 735 11.90 44.37 14.44
N PHE A 736 11.55 43.11 14.71
CA PHE A 736 12.06 41.96 13.96
C PHE A 736 11.38 41.75 12.61
N CYS A 737 10.31 42.48 12.28
CA CYS A 737 9.77 42.45 10.92
C CYS A 737 10.82 42.87 9.87
N TYR A 738 11.80 43.70 10.26
CA TYR A 738 12.89 44.10 9.38
C TYR A 738 13.96 43.00 9.15
N SER A 739 13.92 41.90 9.91
CA SER A 739 14.87 40.80 9.75
C SER A 739 14.54 39.97 8.51
N GLY A 740 15.55 39.27 7.97
CA GLY A 740 15.33 38.29 6.92
C GLY A 740 14.32 37.22 7.33
N GLU A 741 13.66 36.60 6.36
CA GLU A 741 12.55 35.67 6.55
C GLU A 741 12.83 34.57 7.59
N ASP A 742 14.00 33.91 7.52
CA ASP A 742 14.41 32.86 8.47
C ASP A 742 14.49 33.37 9.91
N SER A 743 15.00 34.60 10.08
CA SER A 743 15.12 35.22 11.41
C SER A 743 13.75 35.59 11.96
N PHE A 744 12.83 36.07 11.13
CA PHE A 744 11.48 36.37 11.57
C PHE A 744 10.69 35.10 11.94
N ASP A 745 10.86 34.02 11.17
CA ASP A 745 10.26 32.72 11.47
C ASP A 745 10.72 32.13 12.80
N TYR A 746 12.00 32.33 13.15
CA TYR A 746 12.51 32.00 14.48
C TYR A 746 11.70 32.72 15.57
N TYR A 747 11.45 34.03 15.44
CA TYR A 747 10.69 34.78 16.45
C TYR A 747 9.22 34.38 16.54
N LEU A 748 8.57 34.09 15.40
CA LEU A 748 7.20 33.58 15.41
C LEU A 748 7.09 32.24 16.14
N LYS A 749 8.08 31.36 15.97
CA LYS A 749 8.16 30.08 16.67
C LYS A 749 8.49 30.26 18.15
N HIS A 750 9.49 31.10 18.45
CA HIS A 750 9.96 31.40 19.80
C HIS A 750 8.84 31.93 20.68
N TYR A 751 8.04 32.88 20.18
CA TYR A 751 6.89 33.44 20.89
C TYR A 751 5.61 32.59 20.79
N ASN A 752 5.68 31.38 20.24
CA ASN A 752 4.56 30.47 20.05
C ASN A 752 3.35 31.13 19.36
N LEU A 753 3.61 31.90 18.29
CA LEU A 753 2.58 32.62 17.55
C LEU A 753 1.95 31.77 16.45
N LYS A 754 2.64 30.74 15.95
CA LYS A 754 2.12 29.77 14.98
C LYS A 754 1.21 28.74 15.68
N GLY A 755 -0.05 28.62 15.24
CA GLY A 755 -0.89 27.46 15.58
C GLY A 755 -2.09 27.71 16.52
N ALA A 756 -2.45 28.95 16.83
CA ALA A 756 -3.75 29.23 17.45
C ALA A 756 -4.77 29.58 16.36
N LYS A 757 -5.52 28.57 15.90
CA LYS A 757 -6.84 28.78 15.29
C LYS A 757 -7.88 28.42 16.34
#